data_AF-A0A7L3ZB84-F1
#
_entry.id   AF-A0A7L3ZB84-F1
#
_cell.length_a   1.000
_cell.length_b   1.000
_cell.length_c   1.000
_cell.angle_alpha   90.00
_cell.angle_beta   90.00
_cell.angle_gamma   90.00
#
_symmetry.space_group_name_H-M   'P 1'
#
loop_
_entity.id
_entity.type
_entity.pdbx_description
1 polymer ?
#
loop_
_entity_poly.entity_id
_entity_poly.type
_entity_poly.pdbx_seq_one_letter_code
_entity_poly.pdbx_strand_id
1 'polypeptide(L)'
;ILKNFTSVHLSYVELKQMGQQQIGSYPVHFHLCGDVDEKGGYSFKTYLEGLSIHHCFSRCVTVHATNGLLLNETASLIWCLKPARSFSASVVYPSKCHVVLLPECVWSEQAFVYVTKFCHSHIPPLHGCKHIVSFSPYLQDAGIWYLFHRVATGDSHSLAIETKSELTPLGIFYNNRVHSNFKPNIYDTSKTNSILILSVWVFICPRFRPHQDADPEKPRVAALIDRLISFKNNDHGAWVRGGDILIQNSGFADNGIGLTFASDGSFPNDEGASQEVSESLFIGESKNYGFPGGQNKYAGTGGIDNKARTLPRNRTFPIRGFQIYDGPIHLTKCTFKNFVPTPDRFTSAVGFLMKNPWQMTPKNNISLVKFGPNVSLKTFFGKPGPWFEEGDLDGDKNSIFHDLDGSVTDYKDTYVGRMDNYLIQHPKCINITEWSGVVCSGIYAQASTLVAFCLGQIYNMNNFTVLDAARQNQICMHARSYMLQPYLLKHFCIGGVFFHWTSVCLFFTENDWIRVGLCYQPNTDFVIVLETFQRRSSALSSKVERYMPVSSMMELEKNRSDKKYYFDNSTGLLFLFLQAKYNRDGHSYCSSQGCERIKIVTKDSAKGISNCMAKAYPKYYQEPTVIKRMPVKTTVPCTKCGTTQMVFTSDPHKNYLLVQINSSGKKELSRGQQAFISVNDTMFSFKDNGILIVVVDACVGTVSGNKLFSGVDVKRVGGYLKSGIPQRSIVLLSTRGDVAIPNNLSEALTSLGTAKPPYLQNNGCLAFLGFRGDFKPSWIKLFTSPAGHGLVQIEKYIPLQLEEYGCARAIKSRRKDLELLKKATRSH
;
A
#
# COMPACT_ATOMS: atom_id res chain seq x y z
N ILE A 1 -4.64 -34.96 14.09
CA ILE A 1 -4.46 -35.29 12.65
C ILE A 1 -5.35 -36.49 12.38
N LEU A 2 -6.31 -36.37 11.45
CA LEU A 2 -7.19 -37.47 11.11
C LEU A 2 -6.40 -38.52 10.32
N LYS A 3 -6.38 -39.77 10.79
CA LYS A 3 -5.82 -40.89 10.02
C LYS A 3 -6.82 -41.24 8.90
N ASN A 4 -6.32 -41.58 7.70
CA ASN A 4 -7.07 -42.04 6.51
C ASN A 4 -7.67 -40.97 5.58
N PHE A 5 -7.04 -39.80 5.41
CA PHE A 5 -7.34 -38.95 4.24
C PHE A 5 -6.94 -39.71 2.96
N THR A 6 -7.76 -39.71 1.90
CA THR A 6 -7.49 -40.48 0.66
C THR A 6 -6.95 -39.61 -0.48
N SER A 7 -7.69 -38.59 -0.90
CA SER A 7 -7.29 -37.52 -1.83
C SER A 7 -8.57 -36.85 -2.34
N VAL A 8 -8.50 -35.56 -2.68
CA VAL A 8 -9.62 -34.83 -3.29
C VAL A 8 -9.10 -33.99 -4.47
N HIS A 9 -9.78 -34.12 -5.60
CA HIS A 9 -9.49 -33.37 -6.81
C HIS A 9 -10.79 -32.73 -7.32
N LEU A 10 -10.92 -31.41 -7.20
CA LEU A 10 -12.05 -30.66 -7.76
C LEU A 10 -11.51 -29.73 -8.85
N SER A 11 -11.99 -29.87 -10.09
CA SER A 11 -11.57 -29.05 -11.23
C SER A 11 -12.74 -28.56 -12.06
N TYR A 12 -12.81 -27.24 -12.32
CA TYR A 12 -13.76 -26.61 -13.24
C TYR A 12 -15.24 -26.92 -12.94
N VAL A 13 -15.58 -26.98 -11.64
CA VAL A 13 -16.95 -27.23 -11.18
C VAL A 13 -17.55 -25.99 -10.52
N GLU A 14 -18.87 -25.85 -10.66
CA GLU A 14 -19.68 -24.85 -9.97
C GLU A 14 -20.26 -25.44 -8.67
N LEU A 15 -19.97 -24.82 -7.53
CA LEU A 15 -20.56 -25.17 -6.24
C LEU A 15 -21.60 -24.12 -5.86
N LYS A 16 -22.86 -24.57 -5.77
CA LYS A 16 -24.03 -23.73 -5.48
C LYS A 16 -24.93 -24.37 -4.44
N GLN A 17 -25.54 -23.54 -3.57
CA GLN A 17 -26.45 -23.97 -2.50
C GLN A 17 -25.82 -24.99 -1.53
N MET A 18 -24.49 -24.98 -1.40
CA MET A 18 -23.73 -25.87 -0.51
C MET A 18 -23.39 -25.21 0.82
N GLY A 19 -22.89 -26.02 1.75
CA GLY A 19 -22.56 -25.60 3.11
C GLY A 19 -23.80 -25.30 3.95
N GLN A 20 -23.57 -25.03 5.23
CA GLN A 20 -24.59 -24.58 6.17
C GLN A 20 -24.01 -23.40 6.95
N GLN A 21 -24.89 -22.57 7.53
CA GLN A 21 -24.48 -21.65 8.59
C GLN A 21 -24.30 -22.45 9.88
N GLN A 22 -23.40 -23.44 9.82
CA GLN A 22 -22.92 -24.26 10.94
C GLN A 22 -21.42 -24.52 10.79
N ILE A 23 -20.78 -24.74 11.93
CA ILE A 23 -19.35 -24.93 12.16
C ILE A 23 -18.90 -26.13 11.36
N GLY A 24 -17.83 -25.97 10.58
CA GLY A 24 -17.28 -27.09 9.84
C GLY A 24 -18.13 -27.55 8.64
N SER A 25 -19.28 -26.91 8.39
CA SER A 25 -20.18 -27.21 7.27
C SER A 25 -19.93 -26.25 6.09
N TYR A 26 -18.70 -26.22 5.58
CA TYR A 26 -18.33 -25.42 4.40
C TYR A 26 -18.50 -26.21 3.10
N PRO A 27 -18.66 -25.56 1.93
CA PRO A 27 -18.72 -26.26 0.64
C PRO A 27 -17.51 -27.17 0.40
N VAL A 28 -16.32 -26.74 0.85
CA VAL A 28 -15.10 -27.55 0.85
C VAL A 28 -14.34 -27.28 2.15
N HIS A 29 -14.06 -28.34 2.93
CA HIS A 29 -13.40 -28.25 4.24
C HIS A 29 -12.32 -29.32 4.38
N PHE A 30 -11.06 -28.91 4.34
CA PHE A 30 -9.93 -29.75 4.70
C PHE A 30 -9.62 -29.56 6.18
N HIS A 31 -9.99 -30.54 7.00
CA HIS A 31 -9.88 -30.44 8.46
C HIS A 31 -8.84 -31.43 9.00
N LEU A 32 -7.69 -30.92 9.44
CA LEU A 32 -6.59 -31.69 10.05
C LEU A 32 -6.10 -32.87 9.19
N CYS A 33 -6.04 -32.69 7.85
CA CYS A 33 -5.69 -33.75 6.90
C CYS A 33 -4.19 -34.09 6.85
N GLY A 34 -3.31 -33.31 7.48
CA GLY A 34 -1.86 -33.54 7.40
C GLY A 34 -1.29 -33.19 6.02
N ASP A 35 -0.20 -33.84 5.61
CA ASP A 35 0.35 -33.68 4.26
C ASP A 35 -0.54 -34.40 3.24
N VAL A 36 -1.04 -33.69 2.22
CA VAL A 36 -1.96 -34.20 1.17
C VAL A 36 -1.33 -34.21 -0.22
N ASP A 37 0.00 -34.26 -0.24
CA ASP A 37 0.88 -34.37 -1.41
C ASP A 37 1.74 -35.64 -1.32
N GLU A 38 2.78 -35.76 -2.13
CA GLU A 38 3.66 -36.94 -2.12
C GLU A 38 4.29 -37.22 -0.75
N LYS A 39 4.45 -36.21 0.12
CA LYS A 39 4.96 -36.43 1.49
C LYS A 39 3.97 -37.17 2.37
N GLY A 40 2.67 -36.98 2.12
CA GLY A 40 1.60 -37.77 2.71
C GLY A 40 1.48 -39.18 2.13
N GLY A 41 2.31 -39.53 1.13
CA GLY A 41 2.25 -40.81 0.42
C GLY A 41 1.32 -40.81 -0.79
N TYR A 42 0.85 -39.65 -1.25
CA TYR A 42 -0.09 -39.54 -2.36
C TYR A 42 0.62 -39.35 -3.71
N SER A 43 0.39 -40.25 -4.66
CA SER A 43 0.96 -40.17 -6.03
C SER A 43 0.48 -38.95 -6.82
N PHE A 44 -0.67 -38.40 -6.44
CA PHE A 44 -1.22 -37.17 -6.98
C PHE A 44 -1.60 -36.26 -5.83
N LYS A 45 -1.10 -35.02 -5.85
CA LYS A 45 -1.43 -34.03 -4.84
C LYS A 45 -2.91 -33.63 -4.91
N THR A 46 -3.51 -33.44 -3.74
CA THR A 46 -4.86 -32.89 -3.61
C THR A 46 -4.92 -31.47 -4.17
N TYR A 47 -5.95 -31.15 -4.96
CA TYR A 47 -6.09 -29.84 -5.58
C TYR A 47 -7.55 -29.38 -5.71
N LEU A 48 -7.71 -28.05 -5.64
CA LEU A 48 -8.90 -27.34 -6.11
C LEU A 48 -8.49 -26.41 -7.25
N GLU A 49 -9.08 -26.60 -8.42
CA GLU A 49 -8.76 -25.87 -9.64
C GLU A 49 -10.02 -25.33 -10.31
N GLY A 50 -10.04 -24.06 -10.72
CA GLY A 50 -11.11 -23.53 -11.58
C GLY A 50 -12.51 -23.53 -10.93
N LEU A 51 -12.61 -23.51 -9.59
CA LEU A 51 -13.91 -23.62 -8.92
C LEU A 51 -14.69 -22.31 -8.98
N SER A 52 -15.99 -22.40 -9.21
CA SER A 52 -16.93 -21.28 -9.05
C SER A 52 -17.81 -21.54 -7.83
N ILE A 53 -17.52 -20.89 -6.69
CA ILE A 53 -18.26 -21.07 -5.44
C ILE A 53 -19.19 -19.88 -5.24
N HIS A 54 -20.49 -20.09 -5.41
CA HIS A 54 -21.44 -18.99 -5.30
C HIS A 54 -22.84 -19.44 -4.92
N HIS A 55 -23.62 -18.54 -4.36
CA HIS A 55 -24.98 -18.84 -3.87
C HIS A 55 -25.01 -20.00 -2.84
N CYS A 56 -23.93 -20.18 -2.07
CA CYS A 56 -23.81 -21.14 -0.96
C CYS A 56 -24.11 -20.49 0.41
N PHE A 57 -24.44 -21.28 1.43
CA PHE A 57 -24.72 -20.79 2.79
C PHE A 57 -23.44 -20.41 3.55
N SER A 58 -22.34 -21.10 3.24
CA SER A 58 -20.95 -20.73 3.54
C SER A 58 -20.19 -20.74 2.19
N ARG A 59 -19.27 -19.81 1.92
CA ARG A 59 -18.68 -19.62 0.56
C ARG A 59 -17.14 -19.67 0.50
N CYS A 60 -16.53 -20.28 1.52
CA CYS A 60 -15.09 -20.44 1.64
C CYS A 60 -14.68 -21.89 1.35
N VAL A 61 -13.46 -22.02 0.82
CA VAL A 61 -12.66 -23.21 1.03
C VAL A 61 -11.97 -23.01 2.36
N THR A 62 -12.19 -23.94 3.29
CA THR A 62 -11.57 -23.89 4.62
C THR A 62 -10.48 -24.95 4.71
N VAL A 63 -9.28 -24.54 5.13
CA VAL A 63 -8.10 -25.41 5.24
C VAL A 63 -7.52 -25.28 6.64
N HIS A 64 -7.59 -26.35 7.44
CA HIS A 64 -7.06 -26.43 8.81
C HIS A 64 -6.04 -27.57 8.91
N ALA A 65 -4.86 -27.30 9.48
CA ALA A 65 -3.73 -28.23 9.65
C ALA A 65 -3.57 -29.25 8.49
N THR A 66 -3.56 -28.72 7.27
CA THR A 66 -3.44 -29.48 6.02
C THR A 66 -2.31 -28.84 5.20
N ASN A 67 -1.46 -29.66 4.61
CA ASN A 67 -0.21 -29.28 3.94
C ASN A 67 -0.13 -29.87 2.53
N GLY A 68 0.44 -29.14 1.57
CA GLY A 68 0.59 -29.66 0.19
C GLY A 68 -0.65 -29.51 -0.71
N LEU A 69 -1.70 -28.81 -0.26
CA LEU A 69 -2.90 -28.53 -1.06
C LEU A 69 -2.61 -27.48 -2.15
N LEU A 70 -2.95 -27.79 -3.40
CA LEU A 70 -2.92 -26.82 -4.50
C LEU A 70 -4.27 -26.09 -4.62
N LEU A 71 -4.25 -24.75 -4.51
CA LEU A 71 -5.40 -23.89 -4.84
C LEU A 71 -5.08 -23.05 -6.09
N ASN A 72 -5.80 -23.32 -7.18
CA ASN A 72 -5.62 -22.67 -8.47
C ASN A 72 -6.96 -22.17 -9.04
N GLU A 73 -6.97 -21.00 -9.68
CA GLU A 73 -8.10 -20.48 -10.48
C GLU A 73 -9.49 -20.54 -9.80
N THR A 74 -9.53 -20.46 -8.47
CA THR A 74 -10.77 -20.57 -7.70
C THR A 74 -11.39 -19.20 -7.48
N ALA A 75 -12.65 -19.05 -7.90
CA ALA A 75 -13.46 -17.85 -7.76
C ALA A 75 -14.60 -18.07 -6.76
N SER A 76 -14.68 -17.23 -5.73
CA SER A 76 -15.79 -17.21 -4.78
C SER A 76 -16.64 -15.94 -4.96
N LEU A 77 -17.93 -16.10 -5.27
CA LEU A 77 -18.90 -15.02 -5.52
C LEU A 77 -20.04 -15.03 -4.47
N ILE A 78 -20.14 -13.98 -3.65
CA ILE A 78 -21.19 -13.87 -2.61
C ILE A 78 -22.45 -13.13 -3.16
N TRP A 79 -23.67 -13.53 -2.79
CA TRP A 79 -25.01 -13.12 -3.27
C TRP A 79 -26.07 -13.79 -2.37
N CYS A 80 -26.66 -13.10 -1.39
CA CYS A 80 -27.68 -13.66 -0.49
C CYS A 80 -29.09 -13.44 -1.03
N LEU A 81 -29.91 -14.50 -1.06
CA LEU A 81 -31.32 -14.47 -1.46
C LEU A 81 -32.22 -14.47 -0.21
N LYS A 82 -32.55 -13.27 0.31
CA LYS A 82 -33.86 -12.85 0.93
C LYS A 82 -33.70 -11.67 1.94
N PRO A 83 -34.69 -10.76 2.05
CA PRO A 83 -34.63 -9.59 2.96
C PRO A 83 -35.52 -9.75 4.21
N ALA A 84 -35.04 -9.48 5.44
CA ALA A 84 -35.93 -9.14 6.57
C ALA A 84 -35.23 -8.59 7.84
N ARG A 85 -35.67 -7.38 8.23
CA ARG A 85 -35.90 -6.74 9.55
C ARG A 85 -34.96 -6.93 10.76
N SER A 86 -34.61 -5.76 11.31
CA SER A 86 -33.94 -5.37 12.56
C SER A 86 -34.39 -6.05 13.86
N PHE A 87 -33.45 -6.40 14.75
CA PHE A 87 -33.58 -6.40 16.22
C PHE A 87 -32.21 -6.49 16.92
N SER A 88 -31.93 -5.56 17.84
CA SER A 88 -30.76 -5.45 18.71
C SER A 88 -30.85 -6.36 19.95
N ALA A 89 -29.80 -7.12 20.30
CA ALA A 89 -29.50 -7.53 21.68
C ALA A 89 -28.09 -8.15 21.81
N SER A 90 -27.34 -7.66 22.80
CA SER A 90 -26.05 -8.16 23.27
C SER A 90 -26.24 -9.41 24.15
N VAL A 91 -25.53 -10.51 23.91
CA VAL A 91 -25.34 -11.59 24.89
C VAL A 91 -23.90 -12.11 24.81
N VAL A 92 -23.22 -12.09 25.96
CA VAL A 92 -21.88 -12.59 26.23
C VAL A 92 -21.98 -14.02 26.79
N TYR A 93 -21.15 -14.95 26.31
CA TYR A 93 -20.86 -16.20 27.05
C TYR A 93 -19.35 -16.41 27.23
N PRO A 94 -18.90 -16.78 28.45
CA PRO A 94 -17.51 -17.04 28.77
C PRO A 94 -17.12 -18.50 28.45
N SER A 95 -15.81 -18.74 28.25
CA SER A 95 -15.14 -20.05 28.25
C SER A 95 -15.53 -21.07 27.15
N LYS A 96 -14.76 -21.06 26.03
CA LYS A 96 -14.38 -22.19 25.14
C LYS A 96 -13.62 -21.66 23.91
N CYS A 97 -12.32 -21.95 23.76
CA CYS A 97 -11.52 -21.53 22.60
C CYS A 97 -11.55 -22.59 21.49
N HIS A 98 -12.50 -22.45 20.56
CA HIS A 98 -12.64 -23.30 19.38
C HIS A 98 -11.76 -22.77 18.23
N VAL A 99 -10.94 -23.64 17.60
CA VAL A 99 -10.44 -23.42 16.23
C VAL A 99 -11.48 -23.93 15.27
N VAL A 100 -12.47 -23.09 15.00
CA VAL A 100 -13.44 -23.27 13.92
C VAL A 100 -14.07 -21.91 13.59
N LEU A 101 -14.40 -21.62 12.33
CA LEU A 101 -15.36 -20.55 12.04
C LEU A 101 -16.72 -20.92 12.67
N LEU A 102 -17.09 -20.23 13.75
CA LEU A 102 -18.41 -20.34 14.38
C LEU A 102 -19.51 -19.75 13.49
N PRO A 103 -20.75 -20.24 13.59
CA PRO A 103 -21.76 -20.09 12.58
C PRO A 103 -23.07 -19.64 13.22
N GLU A 104 -23.06 -18.57 13.99
CA GLU A 104 -24.29 -18.10 14.62
C GLU A 104 -24.51 -16.67 14.20
N CYS A 105 -25.56 -16.43 13.42
CA CYS A 105 -26.17 -15.12 13.31
C CYS A 105 -26.79 -14.77 14.67
N VAL A 106 -25.94 -14.46 15.66
CA VAL A 106 -26.22 -13.41 16.62
C VAL A 106 -25.17 -12.34 16.37
N TRP A 107 -25.53 -11.43 15.45
CA TRP A 107 -24.94 -10.09 15.31
C TRP A 107 -23.41 -10.00 15.46
N SER A 108 -22.65 -10.70 14.63
CA SER A 108 -21.28 -10.29 14.24
C SER A 108 -20.81 -11.16 13.08
N GLU A 109 -20.72 -10.60 11.88
CA GLU A 109 -20.56 -11.37 10.64
C GLU A 109 -19.13 -11.24 10.07
N GLN A 110 -18.35 -12.31 10.15
CA GLN A 110 -17.06 -12.49 9.46
C GLN A 110 -17.07 -13.81 8.66
N ALA A 111 -16.60 -13.82 7.41
CA ALA A 111 -16.05 -15.04 6.79
C ALA A 111 -14.85 -14.71 5.92
N PHE A 112 -13.97 -15.71 5.79
CA PHE A 112 -12.60 -15.57 5.31
C PHE A 112 -12.25 -16.74 4.39
N VAL A 113 -11.32 -16.52 3.46
CA VAL A 113 -10.46 -17.60 2.95
C VAL A 113 -9.28 -17.68 3.91
N TYR A 114 -9.25 -18.72 4.75
CA TYR A 114 -8.11 -19.01 5.62
C TYR A 114 -7.08 -19.84 4.84
N VAL A 115 -5.87 -19.29 4.67
CA VAL A 115 -4.67 -20.10 4.44
C VAL A 115 -3.83 -19.99 5.70
N THR A 116 -4.15 -20.78 6.71
CA THR A 116 -3.27 -20.95 7.88
C THR A 116 -2.15 -21.92 7.50
N LYS A 117 -0.91 -21.44 7.55
CA LYS A 117 0.26 -22.31 7.42
C LYS A 117 0.52 -23.01 8.74
N PHE A 118 0.22 -24.31 8.80
CA PHE A 118 0.53 -25.17 9.92
C PHE A 118 1.67 -26.13 9.54
N CYS A 119 2.89 -25.84 9.98
CA CYS A 119 4.05 -26.69 9.72
C CYS A 119 4.17 -27.77 10.81
N HIS A 120 3.97 -29.04 10.45
CA HIS A 120 4.37 -30.19 11.30
C HIS A 120 5.32 -31.11 10.52
N SER A 121 6.42 -30.56 10.00
CA SER A 121 7.55 -31.35 9.49
C SER A 121 8.84 -30.51 9.49
N HIS A 122 9.99 -31.17 9.57
CA HIS A 122 11.34 -30.56 9.67
C HIS A 122 11.79 -29.78 8.41
N ILE A 123 10.90 -29.46 7.46
CA ILE A 123 11.18 -28.85 6.15
C ILE A 123 9.98 -27.93 5.75
N PRO A 124 10.18 -26.74 5.13
CA PRO A 124 9.12 -25.74 4.97
C PRO A 124 7.94 -26.22 4.09
N PRO A 125 6.67 -25.91 4.46
CA PRO A 125 5.51 -26.28 3.65
C PRO A 125 5.30 -25.34 2.45
N LEU A 126 5.17 -25.96 1.28
CA LEU A 126 5.00 -25.35 -0.04
C LEU A 126 3.51 -25.22 -0.39
N HIS A 127 2.76 -24.36 0.31
CA HIS A 127 1.44 -23.95 -0.17
C HIS A 127 1.59 -22.89 -1.28
N GLY A 128 0.96 -23.12 -2.43
CA GLY A 128 0.93 -22.19 -3.55
C GLY A 128 -0.49 -21.66 -3.79
N CYS A 129 -0.69 -20.34 -3.70
CA CYS A 129 -1.95 -19.67 -4.01
C CYS A 129 -1.83 -18.91 -5.33
N LYS A 130 -2.60 -19.32 -6.34
CA LYS A 130 -2.58 -18.68 -7.67
C LYS A 130 -3.97 -18.40 -8.17
N HIS A 131 -4.14 -17.25 -8.82
CA HIS A 131 -5.38 -16.89 -9.52
C HIS A 131 -6.65 -16.97 -8.65
N ILE A 132 -6.56 -16.63 -7.35
CA ILE A 132 -7.71 -16.56 -6.46
C ILE A 132 -8.46 -15.25 -6.71
N VAL A 133 -9.78 -15.36 -6.90
CA VAL A 133 -10.69 -14.20 -7.02
C VAL A 133 -11.68 -14.23 -5.86
N SER A 134 -11.60 -13.23 -4.98
CA SER A 134 -12.49 -13.10 -3.82
C SER A 134 -13.37 -11.84 -3.96
N PHE A 135 -14.69 -12.04 -3.88
CA PHE A 135 -15.71 -10.99 -3.98
C PHE A 135 -16.81 -11.20 -2.94
N SER A 136 -17.02 -10.24 -2.02
CA SER A 136 -18.02 -10.34 -0.96
C SER A 136 -18.98 -9.15 -0.91
N PRO A 137 -20.15 -9.23 -1.57
CA PRO A 137 -21.19 -8.22 -1.45
C PRO A 137 -22.24 -8.54 -0.38
N TYR A 138 -21.98 -9.41 0.61
CA TYR A 138 -22.88 -9.59 1.77
C TYR A 138 -22.14 -9.92 3.09
N LEU A 139 -20.81 -10.08 3.07
CA LEU A 139 -20.06 -10.67 4.18
C LEU A 139 -18.79 -9.83 4.44
N GLN A 140 -18.78 -9.12 5.56
CA GLN A 140 -18.45 -7.68 5.55
C GLN A 140 -16.97 -7.26 5.51
N ASP A 141 -15.94 -8.14 5.63
CA ASP A 141 -14.70 -7.62 6.24
C ASP A 141 -13.38 -7.67 5.42
N ALA A 142 -12.96 -8.78 4.77
CA ALA A 142 -11.67 -8.84 4.04
C ALA A 142 -11.64 -9.88 2.89
N GLY A 143 -10.79 -9.67 1.86
CA GLY A 143 -10.69 -10.55 0.69
C GLY A 143 -9.72 -11.74 0.82
N ILE A 144 -8.45 -11.48 1.17
CA ILE A 144 -7.42 -12.48 1.48
C ILE A 144 -6.75 -12.04 2.78
N TRP A 145 -6.55 -12.97 3.71
CA TRP A 145 -5.91 -12.67 4.99
C TRP A 145 -4.93 -13.76 5.41
N TYR A 146 -3.76 -13.34 5.89
CA TYR A 146 -2.76 -14.21 6.51
C TYR A 146 -2.55 -13.77 7.95
N LEU A 147 -2.55 -14.73 8.86
CA LEU A 147 -2.24 -14.53 10.27
C LEU A 147 -1.16 -15.51 10.71
N PHE A 148 -0.11 -14.99 11.34
CA PHE A 148 1.05 -15.75 11.77
C PHE A 148 1.15 -15.68 13.30
N HIS A 149 0.66 -16.70 13.99
CA HIS A 149 0.71 -16.76 15.44
C HIS A 149 2.05 -17.34 15.94
N ARG A 150 2.57 -16.76 17.02
CA ARG A 150 3.73 -17.32 17.74
C ARG A 150 3.52 -18.75 18.18
N VAL A 151 2.38 -19.02 18.81
CA VAL A 151 1.99 -20.33 19.30
C VAL A 151 0.70 -20.72 18.59
N ALA A 152 0.57 -21.98 18.19
CA ALA A 152 -0.68 -22.49 17.67
C ALA A 152 -1.82 -22.33 18.70
N THR A 153 -3.01 -22.00 18.23
CA THR A 153 -4.22 -21.80 19.03
C THR A 153 -5.24 -22.92 18.78
N GLY A 154 -6.28 -23.01 19.65
CA GLY A 154 -7.38 -24.00 19.60
C GLY A 154 -6.94 -25.46 19.51
N ASP A 155 -7.58 -26.26 18.65
CA ASP A 155 -7.35 -27.72 18.56
C ASP A 155 -5.93 -28.10 18.08
N SER A 156 -5.18 -27.12 17.57
CA SER A 156 -3.77 -27.28 17.21
C SER A 156 -2.80 -26.76 18.28
N HIS A 157 -3.32 -26.24 19.40
CA HIS A 157 -2.52 -25.83 20.55
C HIS A 157 -1.69 -27.03 21.04
N SER A 158 -0.40 -26.82 21.30
CA SER A 158 0.63 -27.83 21.61
C SER A 158 1.10 -28.77 20.48
N LEU A 159 0.46 -28.80 19.31
CA LEU A 159 0.88 -29.65 18.18
C LEU A 159 1.96 -29.02 17.29
N ALA A 160 2.22 -27.72 17.41
CA ALA A 160 3.12 -26.98 16.55
C ALA A 160 4.27 -26.34 17.34
N ILE A 161 5.44 -26.27 16.70
CA ILE A 161 6.65 -25.61 17.25
C ILE A 161 6.38 -24.11 17.40
N GLU A 162 6.67 -23.56 18.58
CA GLU A 162 6.60 -22.12 18.84
C GLU A 162 7.45 -21.33 17.82
N THR A 163 7.00 -20.15 17.43
CA THR A 163 7.58 -19.24 16.41
C THR A 163 7.64 -19.78 14.98
N LYS A 164 7.26 -21.04 14.71
CA LYS A 164 7.44 -21.61 13.37
C LYS A 164 6.60 -20.91 12.29
N SER A 165 5.38 -20.48 12.61
CA SER A 165 4.47 -19.90 11.61
C SER A 165 4.97 -18.56 11.07
N GLU A 166 5.53 -17.71 11.94
CA GLU A 166 6.07 -16.41 11.56
C GLU A 166 7.37 -16.49 10.78
N LEU A 167 8.13 -17.58 10.96
CA LEU A 167 9.36 -17.86 10.24
C LEU A 167 9.11 -18.50 8.87
N THR A 168 7.89 -18.95 8.59
CA THR A 168 7.60 -19.73 7.40
C THR A 168 7.50 -18.85 6.14
N PRO A 169 8.29 -19.11 5.08
CA PRO A 169 8.20 -18.37 3.82
C PRO A 169 6.77 -18.33 3.27
N LEU A 170 6.34 -17.20 2.67
CA LEU A 170 4.96 -17.03 2.18
C LEU A 170 4.58 -18.04 1.08
N GLY A 171 5.55 -18.55 0.30
CA GLY A 171 5.29 -19.41 -0.85
C GLY A 171 4.94 -18.60 -2.09
N ILE A 172 4.11 -19.16 -2.98
CA ILE A 172 3.74 -18.49 -4.23
C ILE A 172 2.47 -17.68 -4.03
N PHE A 173 2.55 -16.36 -4.26
CA PHE A 173 1.42 -15.45 -4.40
C PHE A 173 1.51 -14.77 -5.77
N TYR A 174 0.69 -15.21 -6.72
CA TYR A 174 0.73 -14.70 -8.09
C TYR A 174 -0.65 -14.46 -8.67
N ASN A 175 -0.87 -13.24 -9.19
CA ASN A 175 -2.03 -12.85 -10.00
C ASN A 175 -3.38 -13.03 -9.29
N ASN A 176 -3.43 -12.70 -8.00
CA ASN A 176 -4.65 -12.76 -7.18
C ASN A 176 -5.45 -11.45 -7.27
N ARG A 177 -6.77 -11.55 -7.15
CA ARG A 177 -7.69 -10.40 -7.25
C ARG A 177 -8.56 -10.26 -6.00
N VAL A 178 -8.65 -9.03 -5.49
CA VAL A 178 -9.44 -8.67 -4.30
C VAL A 178 -10.24 -7.41 -4.55
N HIS A 179 -11.57 -7.46 -4.45
CA HIS A 179 -12.39 -6.26 -4.64
C HIS A 179 -13.71 -6.24 -3.87
N SER A 180 -14.25 -5.03 -3.72
CA SER A 180 -15.58 -4.78 -3.14
C SER A 180 -15.73 -5.25 -1.70
N ASN A 181 -14.69 -5.08 -0.88
CA ASN A 181 -14.72 -5.40 0.55
C ASN A 181 -15.08 -4.18 1.41
N PHE A 182 -15.87 -4.37 2.48
CA PHE A 182 -16.64 -3.30 3.12
C PHE A 182 -16.12 -2.78 4.47
N LYS A 183 -15.37 -3.55 5.28
CA LYS A 183 -14.87 -3.04 6.57
C LYS A 183 -13.38 -2.61 6.61
N PRO A 184 -13.12 -1.56 7.40
CA PRO A 184 -11.88 -1.29 8.13
C PRO A 184 -11.66 -2.27 9.28
N ASN A 185 -10.40 -2.60 9.56
CA ASN A 185 -10.04 -2.99 10.92
C ASN A 185 -10.34 -1.83 11.90
N ILE A 186 -10.61 -2.19 13.17
CA ILE A 186 -10.72 -1.38 14.41
C ILE A 186 -12.17 -1.17 14.92
N TYR A 187 -12.50 -1.89 16.00
CA TYR A 187 -13.27 -1.35 17.13
C TYR A 187 -12.50 -1.59 18.43
N ASP A 188 -12.34 -0.50 19.18
CA ASP A 188 -11.94 -0.44 20.58
C ASP A 188 -13.07 -1.03 21.45
N THR A 189 -12.75 -2.02 22.28
CA THR A 189 -13.49 -2.31 23.51
C THR A 189 -12.50 -2.58 24.62
N SER A 190 -12.00 -1.51 25.22
CA SER A 190 -11.58 -1.51 26.61
C SER A 190 -12.65 -2.16 27.51
N LYS A 191 -12.18 -3.02 28.44
CA LYS A 191 -12.92 -3.78 29.47
C LYS A 191 -13.49 -5.13 29.02
N THR A 192 -12.66 -6.16 29.18
CA THR A 192 -12.87 -7.44 29.91
C THR A 192 -11.88 -8.46 29.34
N ASN A 193 -11.36 -9.38 30.16
CA ASN A 193 -10.26 -10.33 29.92
C ASN A 193 -10.30 -11.13 28.58
N SER A 194 -10.08 -10.46 27.44
CA SER A 194 -10.45 -10.98 26.12
C SER A 194 -9.24 -11.21 25.20
N ILE A 195 -9.33 -12.34 24.53
CA ILE A 195 -8.43 -12.85 23.49
C ILE A 195 -8.24 -11.82 22.39
N LEU A 196 -6.98 -11.58 22.08
CA LEU A 196 -6.52 -10.49 21.25
C LEU A 196 -6.56 -10.87 19.77
N ILE A 197 -7.50 -10.24 19.05
CA ILE A 197 -7.74 -10.39 17.62
C ILE A 197 -6.85 -9.37 16.88
N LEU A 198 -5.90 -9.84 16.06
CA LEU A 198 -5.09 -8.96 15.19
C LEU A 198 -5.98 -8.47 14.01
N SER A 199 -6.13 -7.20 13.61
CA SER A 199 -5.19 -6.08 13.44
C SER A 199 -4.02 -6.02 14.41
N VAL A 200 -2.78 -6.15 13.90
CA VAL A 200 -1.55 -6.14 14.71
C VAL A 200 -1.45 -4.86 15.55
N TRP A 201 -1.94 -4.97 16.78
CA TRP A 201 -1.67 -4.09 17.91
C TRP A 201 -1.67 -4.96 19.15
N VAL A 202 -0.48 -5.34 19.61
CA VAL A 202 -0.15 -5.49 21.04
C VAL A 202 1.37 -5.60 21.17
N PHE A 203 1.88 -4.89 22.17
CA PHE A 203 3.24 -5.00 22.66
C PHE A 203 3.52 -6.45 23.10
N ILE A 204 4.74 -6.92 22.80
CA ILE A 204 5.26 -8.28 23.05
C ILE A 204 5.00 -9.27 21.88
N CYS A 205 5.77 -9.05 20.80
CA CYS A 205 6.52 -10.06 20.04
C CYS A 205 5.87 -11.45 19.81
N PRO A 206 5.59 -11.87 18.56
CA PRO A 206 6.46 -11.64 17.39
C PRO A 206 5.71 -11.41 16.04
N ARG A 207 6.42 -10.84 15.05
CA ARG A 207 5.88 -10.32 13.77
C ARG A 207 6.35 -11.21 12.60
N PHE A 208 5.60 -11.32 11.50
CA PHE A 208 5.95 -12.17 10.35
C PHE A 208 7.36 -11.87 9.80
N ARG A 209 8.25 -12.86 9.81
CA ARG A 209 9.67 -12.75 9.48
C ARG A 209 10.15 -14.02 8.78
N PRO A 210 9.86 -14.21 7.50
CA PRO A 210 10.17 -15.46 6.81
C PRO A 210 11.68 -15.72 6.68
N HIS A 211 12.12 -16.93 7.07
CA HIS A 211 13.48 -17.43 6.89
C HIS A 211 13.50 -18.72 6.08
N GLN A 212 14.64 -19.03 5.48
CA GLN A 212 14.84 -20.31 4.80
C GLN A 212 14.56 -21.46 5.79
N ASP A 213 13.76 -22.43 5.35
CA ASP A 213 13.31 -23.57 6.16
C ASP A 213 12.56 -23.22 7.46
N ALA A 214 12.10 -21.97 7.57
CA ALA A 214 11.56 -21.41 8.80
C ALA A 214 12.52 -21.59 9.99
N ASP A 215 13.80 -21.37 9.74
CA ASP A 215 14.90 -21.46 10.69
C ASP A 215 15.50 -20.05 10.88
N PRO A 216 15.42 -19.46 12.09
CA PRO A 216 15.89 -18.10 12.33
C PRO A 216 17.41 -17.95 12.18
N GLU A 217 18.18 -19.05 12.17
CA GLU A 217 19.64 -19.03 11.95
C GLU A 217 20.03 -18.97 10.47
N LYS A 218 19.08 -19.23 9.55
CA LYS A 218 19.31 -19.15 8.10
C LYS A 218 18.98 -17.76 7.56
N PRO A 219 19.39 -17.40 6.33
CA PRO A 219 19.01 -16.12 5.72
C PRO A 219 17.49 -15.94 5.60
N ARG A 220 17.04 -14.68 5.63
CA ARG A 220 15.65 -14.31 5.38
C ARG A 220 15.24 -14.63 3.95
N VAL A 221 13.96 -14.94 3.77
CA VAL A 221 13.33 -15.18 2.47
C VAL A 221 12.22 -14.18 2.27
N ALA A 222 12.43 -13.20 1.39
CA ALA A 222 11.43 -12.17 1.13
C ALA A 222 10.07 -12.78 0.69
N ALA A 223 8.98 -12.31 1.31
CA ALA A 223 7.64 -12.67 0.90
C ALA A 223 7.26 -11.90 -0.38
N LEU A 224 7.25 -12.60 -1.51
CA LEU A 224 6.93 -12.01 -2.81
C LEU A 224 5.43 -12.09 -3.10
N ILE A 225 4.81 -10.92 -3.25
CA ILE A 225 3.46 -10.72 -3.74
C ILE A 225 3.57 -10.14 -5.16
N ASP A 226 3.30 -10.96 -6.15
CA ASP A 226 3.43 -10.57 -7.56
C ASP A 226 2.05 -10.50 -8.23
N ARG A 227 1.77 -9.39 -8.90
CA ARG A 227 0.50 -9.14 -9.60
C ARG A 227 -0.75 -9.20 -8.72
N LEU A 228 -0.73 -8.55 -7.56
CA LEU A 228 -1.97 -8.29 -6.83
C LEU A 228 -2.83 -7.26 -7.58
N ILE A 229 -4.08 -7.60 -7.86
CA ILE A 229 -5.07 -6.70 -8.46
C ILE A 229 -6.13 -6.39 -7.41
N SER A 230 -6.11 -5.18 -6.87
CA SER A 230 -6.98 -4.79 -5.77
C SER A 230 -7.79 -3.54 -6.11
N PHE A 231 -9.12 -3.62 -6.07
CA PHE A 231 -9.94 -2.46 -6.41
C PHE A 231 -11.26 -2.34 -5.66
N LYS A 232 -11.81 -1.13 -5.60
CA LYS A 232 -13.13 -0.86 -5.00
C LYS A 232 -13.27 -1.36 -3.56
N ASN A 233 -12.17 -1.41 -2.80
CA ASN A 233 -12.21 -1.76 -1.38
C ASN A 233 -12.44 -0.50 -0.54
N ASN A 234 -13.29 -0.62 0.48
CA ASN A 234 -13.72 0.51 1.28
C ASN A 234 -12.59 1.16 2.07
N ASP A 235 -11.64 0.37 2.57
CA ASP A 235 -10.54 0.88 3.38
C ASP A 235 -9.20 0.65 2.68
N HIS A 236 -8.64 -0.56 2.72
CA HIS A 236 -7.35 -0.86 2.13
C HIS A 236 -7.48 -1.77 0.92
N GLY A 237 -6.70 -1.50 -0.13
CA GLY A 237 -6.44 -2.47 -1.18
C GLY A 237 -5.49 -3.58 -0.72
N ALA A 238 -4.53 -3.24 0.14
CA ALA A 238 -3.74 -4.16 0.95
C ALA A 238 -3.16 -3.43 2.17
N TRP A 239 -3.09 -4.11 3.32
CA TRP A 239 -2.32 -3.69 4.49
C TRP A 239 -1.33 -4.80 4.83
N VAL A 240 -0.05 -4.46 4.91
CA VAL A 240 1.00 -5.44 5.10
C VAL A 240 1.91 -5.00 6.24
N ARG A 241 2.14 -5.91 7.21
CA ARG A 241 3.07 -5.71 8.32
C ARG A 241 3.96 -6.94 8.50
N GLY A 242 5.25 -6.72 8.71
CA GLY A 242 6.23 -7.80 8.89
C GLY A 242 7.64 -7.38 8.47
N GLY A 243 8.50 -8.38 8.33
CA GLY A 243 9.87 -8.29 7.85
C GLY A 243 9.96 -8.00 6.35
N ASP A 244 10.72 -8.83 5.62
CA ASP A 244 11.00 -8.62 4.20
C ASP A 244 9.82 -8.98 3.30
N ILE A 245 9.17 -7.97 2.72
CA ILE A 245 7.99 -8.14 1.86
C ILE A 245 8.13 -7.30 0.60
N LEU A 246 7.98 -7.95 -0.55
CA LEU A 246 8.11 -7.34 -1.87
C LEU A 246 6.77 -7.43 -2.60
N ILE A 247 6.21 -6.28 -2.98
CA ILE A 247 5.04 -6.19 -3.85
C ILE A 247 5.48 -5.69 -5.22
N GLN A 248 5.24 -6.45 -6.28
CA GLN A 248 5.62 -6.01 -7.62
C GLN A 248 4.53 -6.27 -8.66
N ASN A 249 4.62 -5.56 -9.79
CA ASN A 249 3.72 -5.69 -10.93
C ASN A 249 2.23 -5.67 -10.54
N SER A 250 1.84 -4.84 -9.57
CA SER A 250 0.51 -4.88 -8.95
C SER A 250 -0.33 -3.65 -9.33
N GLY A 251 -1.65 -3.80 -9.27
CA GLY A 251 -2.62 -2.75 -9.64
C GLY A 251 -3.59 -2.45 -8.50
N PHE A 252 -3.68 -1.18 -8.11
CA PHE A 252 -4.57 -0.70 -7.04
C PHE A 252 -5.50 0.40 -7.58
N ALA A 253 -6.81 0.20 -7.57
CA ALA A 253 -7.75 1.16 -8.16
C ALA A 253 -9.01 1.40 -7.32
N ASP A 254 -9.47 2.65 -7.17
CA ASP A 254 -10.73 2.98 -6.47
C ASP A 254 -10.81 2.48 -5.02
N ASN A 255 -9.68 2.23 -4.37
CA ASN A 255 -9.62 1.87 -2.95
C ASN A 255 -9.61 3.14 -2.09
N GLY A 256 -10.02 3.04 -0.82
CA GLY A 256 -9.81 4.13 0.14
C GLY A 256 -8.32 4.46 0.27
N ILE A 257 -7.53 3.42 0.49
CA ILE A 257 -6.07 3.43 0.57
C ILE A 257 -5.59 2.29 -0.32
N GLY A 258 -4.78 2.56 -1.35
CA GLY A 258 -4.35 1.51 -2.27
C GLY A 258 -3.49 0.44 -1.58
N LEU A 259 -2.40 0.87 -0.94
CA LEU A 259 -1.48 -0.01 -0.21
C LEU A 259 -0.92 0.69 1.03
N THR A 260 -0.92 -0.02 2.16
CA THR A 260 -0.24 0.40 3.40
C THR A 260 0.88 -0.58 3.74
N PHE A 261 2.08 -0.06 3.91
CA PHE A 261 3.22 -0.79 4.44
C PHE A 261 3.53 -0.36 5.86
N ALA A 262 3.80 -1.36 6.71
CA ALA A 262 4.25 -1.22 8.08
C ALA A 262 5.42 -2.19 8.28
N SER A 263 6.66 -1.75 8.02
CA SER A 263 7.82 -2.58 8.33
C SER A 263 7.96 -2.79 9.86
N ASP A 264 8.71 -3.80 10.28
CA ASP A 264 8.87 -4.27 11.65
C ASP A 264 9.48 -3.24 12.66
N GLY A 265 9.58 -1.94 12.36
CA GLY A 265 10.00 -0.91 13.34
C GLY A 265 9.13 -0.92 14.62
N SER A 266 9.56 -0.60 15.85
CA SER A 266 10.59 0.29 16.43
C SER A 266 11.68 -0.42 17.25
N PHE A 267 11.64 -1.74 17.30
CA PHE A 267 12.63 -2.63 17.91
C PHE A 267 12.43 -3.97 17.20
N PRO A 268 12.92 -4.11 15.96
CA PRO A 268 12.60 -5.29 15.18
C PRO A 268 13.20 -6.51 15.91
N ASN A 269 12.37 -7.55 16.06
CA ASN A 269 12.80 -8.80 16.69
C ASN A 269 13.78 -9.57 15.79
N ASP A 270 13.95 -9.09 14.57
CA ASP A 270 14.80 -9.62 13.52
C ASP A 270 15.65 -8.48 12.94
N GLU A 271 16.79 -8.81 12.32
CA GLU A 271 17.66 -7.81 11.70
C GLU A 271 17.10 -7.36 10.34
N GLY A 272 17.45 -6.17 9.85
CA GLY A 272 17.25 -5.79 8.45
C GLY A 272 15.87 -5.85 7.79
N ALA A 273 14.75 -5.84 8.53
CA ALA A 273 13.39 -5.85 7.97
C ALA A 273 13.10 -4.64 7.05
N SER A 274 12.69 -4.91 5.81
CA SER A 274 12.40 -3.89 4.80
C SER A 274 11.21 -4.25 3.92
N GLN A 275 10.47 -3.26 3.43
CA GLN A 275 9.36 -3.50 2.52
C GLN A 275 9.54 -2.67 1.24
N GLU A 276 9.24 -3.27 0.10
CA GLU A 276 9.37 -2.62 -1.20
C GLU A 276 8.13 -2.84 -2.06
N VAL A 277 7.71 -1.78 -2.77
CA VAL A 277 6.75 -1.88 -3.86
C VAL A 277 7.35 -1.33 -5.14
N SER A 278 7.26 -2.11 -6.22
CA SER A 278 7.85 -1.78 -7.51
C SER A 278 6.96 -2.11 -8.72
N GLU A 279 7.21 -1.43 -9.84
CA GLU A 279 6.55 -1.69 -11.15
C GLU A 279 5.01 -1.73 -11.06
N SER A 280 4.41 -0.94 -10.17
CA SER A 280 2.98 -1.02 -9.84
C SER A 280 2.20 0.24 -10.24
N LEU A 281 0.89 0.08 -10.42
CA LEU A 281 -0.03 1.14 -10.85
C LEU A 281 -1.07 1.45 -9.78
N PHE A 282 -1.18 2.72 -9.42
CA PHE A 282 -2.15 3.25 -8.47
C PHE A 282 -3.11 4.20 -9.19
N ILE A 283 -4.41 3.95 -9.07
CA ILE A 283 -5.47 4.74 -9.68
C ILE A 283 -6.43 5.20 -8.58
N GLY A 284 -6.46 6.50 -8.29
CA GLY A 284 -7.40 7.06 -7.31
C GLY A 284 -8.85 6.85 -7.75
N GLU A 285 -9.16 7.33 -8.96
CA GLU A 285 -10.49 7.24 -9.55
C GLU A 285 -10.44 6.66 -10.97
N SER A 286 -10.95 5.44 -11.14
CA SER A 286 -11.08 4.80 -12.46
C SER A 286 -12.41 5.14 -13.15
N LYS A 287 -12.56 4.72 -14.42
CA LYS A 287 -13.83 4.80 -15.19
C LYS A 287 -14.90 3.80 -14.70
N ASN A 288 -14.61 2.99 -13.69
CA ASN A 288 -15.61 2.19 -12.99
C ASN A 288 -16.31 3.06 -11.94
N TYR A 289 -17.45 3.68 -12.27
CA TYR A 289 -18.20 4.52 -11.33
C TYR A 289 -18.89 3.72 -10.22
N GLY A 290 -18.98 2.40 -10.34
CA GLY A 290 -19.84 1.58 -9.49
C GLY A 290 -21.32 1.83 -9.75
N PHE A 291 -22.19 1.25 -8.92
CA PHE A 291 -23.63 1.33 -9.05
C PHE A 291 -24.28 1.83 -7.75
N PRO A 292 -25.14 2.87 -7.79
CA PRO A 292 -25.71 3.52 -6.60
C PRO A 292 -26.81 2.72 -5.86
N GLY A 293 -27.14 1.49 -6.29
CA GLY A 293 -28.08 0.59 -5.62
C GLY A 293 -27.45 -0.67 -5.03
N GLY A 294 -26.11 -0.72 -4.90
CA GLY A 294 -25.42 -1.82 -4.26
C GLY A 294 -25.38 -1.71 -2.72
N GLN A 295 -24.75 -2.67 -2.05
CA GLN A 295 -24.52 -2.62 -0.60
C GLN A 295 -23.64 -1.46 -0.13
N ASN A 296 -22.86 -0.88 -1.05
CA ASN A 296 -22.07 0.30 -0.73
C ASN A 296 -22.98 1.51 -0.56
N LYS A 297 -23.21 1.89 0.70
CA LYS A 297 -23.97 3.09 1.04
C LYS A 297 -23.22 4.39 0.75
N TYR A 298 -21.93 4.32 0.45
CA TYR A 298 -21.11 5.50 0.22
C TYR A 298 -21.10 5.87 -1.26
N ALA A 299 -21.65 7.05 -1.56
CA ALA A 299 -21.65 7.64 -2.88
C ALA A 299 -21.32 9.12 -2.79
N GLY A 300 -20.84 9.69 -3.89
CA GLY A 300 -20.58 11.11 -4.00
C GLY A 300 -19.94 11.47 -5.33
N THR A 301 -19.60 12.73 -5.46
CA THR A 301 -18.99 13.28 -6.66
C THR A 301 -17.53 12.81 -6.80
N GLY A 302 -17.17 12.31 -7.99
CA GLY A 302 -15.80 12.02 -8.37
C GLY A 302 -15.02 13.29 -8.70
N GLY A 303 -13.73 13.32 -8.38
CA GLY A 303 -12.86 14.49 -8.61
C GLY A 303 -12.48 14.73 -10.07
N ILE A 304 -12.58 13.72 -10.95
CA ILE A 304 -12.13 13.81 -12.34
C ILE A 304 -13.16 14.47 -13.25
N ASP A 305 -14.41 14.03 -13.17
CA ASP A 305 -15.46 14.40 -14.12
C ASP A 305 -16.75 14.89 -13.46
N ASN A 306 -16.70 15.12 -12.14
CA ASN A 306 -17.83 15.56 -11.33
C ASN A 306 -19.09 14.67 -11.44
N LYS A 307 -18.92 13.40 -11.86
CA LYS A 307 -20.04 12.45 -11.90
C LYS A 307 -20.21 11.74 -10.57
N ALA A 308 -21.44 11.35 -10.28
CA ALA A 308 -21.74 10.51 -9.13
C ALA A 308 -21.08 9.14 -9.30
N ARG A 309 -20.43 8.66 -8.22
CA ARG A 309 -19.79 7.35 -8.14
C ARG A 309 -19.91 6.75 -6.75
N THR A 310 -19.71 5.45 -6.63
CA THR A 310 -19.50 4.79 -5.34
C THR A 310 -18.15 5.23 -4.77
N LEU A 311 -18.14 5.59 -3.49
CA LEU A 311 -16.95 5.97 -2.75
C LEU A 311 -16.48 4.82 -1.85
N PRO A 312 -15.19 4.76 -1.50
CA PRO A 312 -14.68 3.68 -0.68
C PRO A 312 -15.27 3.72 0.74
N ARG A 313 -15.17 4.84 1.49
CA ARG A 313 -15.59 4.83 2.90
C ARG A 313 -16.54 5.92 3.34
N ASN A 314 -16.29 7.16 3.00
CA ASN A 314 -17.13 8.28 3.38
C ASN A 314 -16.93 9.38 2.33
N ARG A 315 -17.91 10.27 2.16
CA ARG A 315 -17.81 11.44 1.29
C ARG A 315 -16.52 12.22 1.52
N THR A 316 -16.11 12.38 2.78
CA THR A 316 -14.93 13.19 3.17
C THR A 316 -13.66 12.37 3.41
N PHE A 317 -13.71 11.04 3.28
CA PHE A 317 -12.56 10.18 3.59
C PHE A 317 -11.38 10.53 2.69
N PRO A 318 -10.21 10.89 3.24
CA PRO A 318 -9.04 11.24 2.44
C PRO A 318 -8.51 9.99 1.74
N ILE A 319 -8.60 9.98 0.41
CA ILE A 319 -8.13 8.85 -0.41
C ILE A 319 -6.62 8.94 -0.58
N ARG A 320 -5.92 7.80 -0.46
CA ARG A 320 -4.47 7.70 -0.65
C ARG A 320 -4.12 6.56 -1.60
N GLY A 321 -3.23 6.81 -2.55
CA GLY A 321 -2.70 5.73 -3.41
C GLY A 321 -1.81 4.78 -2.61
N PHE A 322 -0.73 5.33 -2.06
CA PHE A 322 0.23 4.61 -1.23
C PHE A 322 0.35 5.30 0.13
N GLN A 323 0.33 4.51 1.22
CA GLN A 323 0.38 5.00 2.59
C GLN A 323 1.63 4.50 3.31
N ILE A 324 2.46 5.44 3.74
CA ILE A 324 3.67 5.20 4.52
C ILE A 324 3.30 5.04 6.01
N TYR A 325 3.79 3.98 6.63
CA TYR A 325 3.65 3.74 8.07
C TYR A 325 4.88 2.97 8.59
N ASP A 326 5.45 3.38 9.73
CA ASP A 326 6.68 2.85 10.32
C ASP A 326 7.92 2.96 9.40
N GLY A 327 8.31 1.84 8.77
CA GLY A 327 9.46 1.70 7.86
C GLY A 327 10.66 0.96 8.43
N PRO A 328 11.71 0.71 7.61
CA PRO A 328 11.98 1.29 6.29
C PRO A 328 11.13 0.69 5.16
N ILE A 329 10.60 1.59 4.31
CA ILE A 329 9.84 1.24 3.11
C ILE A 329 10.44 1.87 1.83
N HIS A 330 10.25 1.20 0.71
CA HIS A 330 10.75 1.61 -0.60
C HIS A 330 9.60 1.63 -1.62
N LEU A 331 9.37 2.77 -2.26
CA LEU A 331 8.42 2.91 -3.37
C LEU A 331 9.20 3.27 -4.62
N THR A 332 9.27 2.36 -5.61
CA THR A 332 10.04 2.60 -6.83
C THR A 332 9.28 2.26 -8.11
N LYS A 333 9.55 2.97 -9.21
CA LYS A 333 8.98 2.66 -10.54
C LYS A 333 7.46 2.45 -10.54
N CYS A 334 6.74 3.25 -9.77
CA CYS A 334 5.28 3.17 -9.68
C CYS A 334 4.64 4.35 -10.42
N THR A 335 3.49 4.12 -11.02
CA THR A 335 2.70 5.17 -11.69
C THR A 335 1.44 5.47 -10.90
N PHE A 336 1.16 6.76 -10.66
CA PHE A 336 -0.06 7.24 -10.02
C PHE A 336 -0.93 7.98 -11.03
N LYS A 337 -2.23 7.69 -11.09
CA LYS A 337 -3.20 8.36 -11.97
C LYS A 337 -4.49 8.71 -11.22
N ASN A 338 -5.12 9.81 -11.63
CA ASN A 338 -6.47 10.20 -11.21
C ASN A 338 -6.63 10.39 -9.69
N PHE A 339 -5.71 11.12 -9.07
CA PHE A 339 -5.81 11.56 -7.68
C PHE A 339 -6.14 13.06 -7.66
N VAL A 340 -7.44 13.38 -7.80
CA VAL A 340 -7.93 14.76 -7.86
C VAL A 340 -8.87 15.01 -6.68
N PRO A 341 -8.57 15.99 -5.80
CA PRO A 341 -9.40 16.31 -4.66
C PRO A 341 -10.72 16.97 -5.09
N THR A 342 -11.74 16.84 -4.25
CA THR A 342 -12.99 17.62 -4.34
C THR A 342 -13.04 18.61 -3.17
N PRO A 343 -13.97 19.59 -3.16
CA PRO A 343 -14.14 20.48 -2.00
C PRO A 343 -14.36 19.74 -0.67
N ASP A 344 -14.95 18.54 -0.72
CA ASP A 344 -15.25 17.74 0.46
C ASP A 344 -14.17 16.71 0.81
N ARG A 345 -13.28 16.35 -0.15
CA ARG A 345 -12.45 15.15 -0.06
C ARG A 345 -11.04 15.38 -0.59
N PHE A 346 -10.06 15.21 0.28
CA PHE A 346 -8.66 15.11 -0.14
C PHE A 346 -8.41 13.79 -0.86
N THR A 347 -7.58 13.83 -1.90
CA THR A 347 -7.16 12.64 -2.65
C THR A 347 -5.72 12.84 -3.08
N SER A 348 -4.80 12.02 -2.55
CA SER A 348 -3.36 12.13 -2.82
C SER A 348 -2.76 10.82 -3.32
N ALA A 349 -1.70 10.93 -4.11
CA ALA A 349 -0.97 9.77 -4.60
C ALA A 349 -0.20 9.07 -3.47
N VAL A 350 0.57 9.84 -2.68
CA VAL A 350 1.27 9.38 -1.48
C VAL A 350 0.70 10.09 -0.25
N GLY A 351 0.62 9.36 0.87
CA GLY A 351 0.28 9.93 2.17
C GLY A 351 0.79 9.06 3.31
N PHE A 352 0.40 9.39 4.53
CA PHE A 352 0.84 8.74 5.76
C PHE A 352 -0.33 8.10 6.49
N LEU A 353 -0.04 7.16 7.42
CA LEU A 353 -1.05 6.69 8.35
C LEU A 353 -1.61 7.88 9.13
N MET A 354 -2.93 8.00 9.17
CA MET A 354 -3.61 9.04 9.94
C MET A 354 -3.63 8.66 11.41
N LYS A 355 -3.52 9.65 12.31
CA LYS A 355 -3.53 9.45 13.75
C LYS A 355 -2.43 8.45 14.14
N ASN A 356 -1.24 8.62 13.59
CA ASN A 356 -0.15 7.67 13.78
C ASN A 356 0.57 7.93 15.11
N PRO A 357 0.43 7.06 16.13
CA PRO A 357 1.15 7.19 17.39
C PRO A 357 2.55 6.57 17.35
N TRP A 358 2.96 5.99 16.22
CA TRP A 358 4.20 5.25 16.11
C TRP A 358 5.23 5.97 15.26
N GLN A 359 6.49 5.69 15.57
CA GLN A 359 7.64 6.25 14.89
C GLN A 359 7.61 6.05 13.37
N MET A 360 8.16 7.01 12.65
CA MET A 360 8.48 6.88 11.22
C MET A 360 9.99 6.67 11.06
N THR A 361 10.50 6.42 9.85
CA THR A 361 11.95 6.40 9.64
C THR A 361 12.35 7.31 8.49
N PRO A 362 13.45 8.08 8.61
CA PRO A 362 14.01 8.81 7.48
C PRO A 362 14.55 7.88 6.38
N LYS A 363 14.66 6.57 6.65
CA LYS A 363 15.03 5.56 5.65
C LYS A 363 13.89 5.19 4.68
N ASN A 364 12.69 5.71 4.88
CA ASN A 364 11.61 5.58 3.91
C ASN A 364 11.99 6.32 2.64
N ASN A 365 11.98 5.66 1.48
CA ASN A 365 12.38 6.29 0.23
C ASN A 365 11.38 6.11 -0.91
N ILE A 366 11.42 7.09 -1.81
CA ILE A 366 10.64 7.12 -3.04
C ILE A 366 11.59 7.47 -4.18
N SER A 367 11.48 6.73 -5.28
CA SER A 367 12.28 6.95 -6.49
C SER A 367 11.54 6.50 -7.74
N LEU A 368 11.94 7.03 -8.90
CA LEU A 368 11.47 6.61 -10.21
C LEU A 368 9.93 6.60 -10.36
N VAL A 369 9.20 7.40 -9.58
CA VAL A 369 7.73 7.42 -9.64
C VAL A 369 7.23 8.37 -10.72
N LYS A 370 6.09 8.05 -11.32
CA LYS A 370 5.44 8.90 -12.34
C LYS A 370 4.05 9.31 -11.89
N PHE A 371 3.78 10.60 -11.92
CA PHE A 371 2.46 11.16 -11.65
C PHE A 371 1.80 11.53 -12.98
N GLY A 372 0.60 11.01 -13.22
CA GLY A 372 -0.21 11.34 -14.39
C GLY A 372 -0.74 12.78 -14.35
N PRO A 373 -1.33 13.27 -15.46
CA PRO A 373 -1.80 14.66 -15.56
C PRO A 373 -2.91 14.99 -14.55
N ASN A 374 -3.71 14.00 -14.16
CA ASN A 374 -4.78 14.15 -13.17
C ASN A 374 -4.30 13.73 -11.76
N VAL A 375 -3.16 14.24 -11.32
CA VAL A 375 -2.69 14.07 -9.93
C VAL A 375 -2.39 15.44 -9.37
N SER A 376 -3.31 15.97 -8.56
CA SER A 376 -3.15 17.30 -7.96
C SER A 376 -2.24 17.26 -6.74
N LEU A 377 -2.44 16.29 -5.86
CA LEU A 377 -1.62 16.11 -4.65
C LEU A 377 -0.71 14.90 -4.84
N LYS A 378 0.57 15.13 -5.21
CA LYS A 378 1.59 14.07 -5.26
C LYS A 378 1.78 13.45 -3.87
N THR A 379 1.86 14.31 -2.85
CA THR A 379 2.00 13.94 -1.44
C THR A 379 1.03 14.77 -0.60
N PHE A 380 0.54 14.21 0.51
CA PHE A 380 -0.23 14.96 1.49
C PHE A 380 0.03 14.46 2.91
N PHE A 381 0.44 15.37 3.81
CA PHE A 381 0.72 15.07 5.23
C PHE A 381 -0.52 15.19 6.13
N GLY A 382 -1.66 15.58 5.56
CA GLY A 382 -2.88 15.80 6.33
C GLY A 382 -3.06 17.24 6.78
N LYS A 383 -4.24 17.51 7.33
CA LYS A 383 -4.61 18.74 8.03
C LYS A 383 -5.54 18.38 9.18
N PRO A 384 -5.49 19.11 10.31
CA PRO A 384 -6.39 18.86 11.41
C PRO A 384 -7.85 18.81 10.96
N GLY A 385 -8.61 17.85 11.49
CA GLY A 385 -9.99 17.61 11.09
C GLY A 385 -10.46 16.19 11.39
N PRO A 386 -11.66 15.79 10.93
CA PRO A 386 -12.33 14.55 11.37
C PRO A 386 -11.52 13.27 11.17
N TRP A 387 -10.62 13.25 10.17
CA TRP A 387 -9.81 12.07 9.82
C TRP A 387 -8.42 12.08 10.44
N PHE A 388 -7.81 13.27 10.58
CA PHE A 388 -6.46 13.44 11.09
C PHE A 388 -6.42 13.86 12.58
N GLU A 389 -7.58 14.13 13.19
CA GLU A 389 -7.69 14.76 14.52
C GLU A 389 -6.86 16.04 14.59
N GLU A 390 -6.08 16.25 15.64
CA GLU A 390 -5.14 17.37 15.75
C GLU A 390 -3.85 17.10 14.95
N GLY A 391 -3.63 15.85 14.50
CA GLY A 391 -2.39 15.41 13.87
C GLY A 391 -1.20 15.57 14.81
N ASP A 392 -1.38 15.42 16.11
CA ASP A 392 -0.37 15.72 17.13
C ASP A 392 0.30 14.48 17.72
N LEU A 393 0.03 13.29 17.16
CA LEU A 393 0.65 12.06 17.60
C LEU A 393 2.09 11.95 17.08
N ASP A 394 2.91 11.14 17.76
CA ASP A 394 4.36 11.07 17.53
C ASP A 394 4.73 10.73 16.08
N GLY A 395 3.96 9.85 15.43
CA GLY A 395 4.14 9.49 14.03
C GLY A 395 3.63 10.53 13.04
N ASP A 396 2.57 11.25 13.39
CA ASP A 396 2.07 12.37 12.60
C ASP A 396 3.13 13.49 12.55
N LYS A 397 3.71 13.84 13.70
CA LYS A 397 4.78 14.83 13.85
C LYS A 397 6.06 14.47 13.10
N ASN A 398 6.42 13.20 13.10
CA ASN A 398 7.67 12.71 12.52
C ASN A 398 7.52 12.13 11.11
N SER A 399 6.40 12.39 10.43
CA SER A 399 6.17 11.95 9.06
C SER A 399 7.24 12.50 8.11
N ILE A 400 7.98 11.60 7.46
CA ILE A 400 9.09 11.90 6.56
C ILE A 400 9.28 10.80 5.50
N PHE A 401 9.81 11.16 4.33
CA PHE A 401 10.48 10.24 3.39
C PHE A 401 11.60 10.96 2.63
N HIS A 402 12.47 10.18 1.99
CA HIS A 402 13.59 10.61 1.14
C HIS A 402 13.22 10.45 -0.34
N ASP A 403 13.20 11.56 -1.08
CA ASP A 403 13.10 11.59 -2.54
C ASP A 403 14.51 11.46 -3.15
N LEU A 404 14.86 10.25 -3.59
CA LEU A 404 16.23 9.91 -4.00
C LEU A 404 16.63 10.55 -5.33
N ASP A 405 15.70 10.65 -6.26
CA ASP A 405 15.96 11.06 -7.64
C ASP A 405 15.23 12.33 -8.06
N GLY A 406 14.39 12.90 -7.17
CA GLY A 406 13.60 14.09 -7.45
C GLY A 406 12.30 13.78 -8.19
N SER A 407 11.91 12.51 -8.35
CA SER A 407 10.70 12.14 -9.08
C SER A 407 9.41 12.64 -8.40
N VAL A 408 9.46 12.98 -7.11
CA VAL A 408 8.34 13.57 -6.36
C VAL A 408 8.42 15.10 -6.34
N THR A 409 9.57 15.64 -5.94
CA THR A 409 9.77 17.04 -5.58
C THR A 409 10.41 17.90 -6.67
N ASP A 410 10.94 17.27 -7.71
CA ASP A 410 11.86 17.82 -8.71
C ASP A 410 13.26 18.16 -8.12
N TYR A 411 13.52 17.89 -6.84
CA TYR A 411 14.80 18.10 -6.16
C TYR A 411 15.44 16.78 -5.78
N LYS A 412 16.52 16.42 -6.46
CA LYS A 412 17.22 15.15 -6.24
C LYS A 412 17.84 15.09 -4.84
N ASP A 413 17.70 13.94 -4.17
CA ASP A 413 18.37 13.68 -2.89
C ASP A 413 17.93 14.67 -1.78
N THR A 414 16.61 14.84 -1.67
CA THR A 414 15.96 15.69 -0.67
C THR A 414 14.94 14.94 0.17
N TYR A 415 14.70 15.41 1.37
CA TYR A 415 13.72 14.85 2.28
C TYR A 415 12.45 15.69 2.27
N VAL A 416 11.32 15.01 2.35
CA VAL A 416 10.01 15.64 2.45
C VAL A 416 9.42 15.24 3.77
N GLY A 417 9.08 16.24 4.60
CA GLY A 417 8.42 16.02 5.87
C GLY A 417 7.29 17.01 6.09
N ARG A 418 6.67 16.93 7.26
CA ARG A 418 5.57 17.82 7.64
C ARG A 418 6.08 19.26 7.82
N MET A 419 5.29 20.25 7.38
CA MET A 419 5.70 21.66 7.34
C MET A 419 5.96 22.28 8.71
N ASP A 420 5.35 21.74 9.76
CA ASP A 420 5.51 22.17 11.15
C ASP A 420 6.42 21.21 11.93
N ASN A 421 7.23 20.37 11.25
CA ASN A 421 8.32 19.65 11.90
C ASN A 421 9.59 20.49 11.74
N TYR A 422 9.97 21.24 12.77
CA TYR A 422 11.10 22.17 12.66
C TYR A 422 12.44 21.49 12.94
N LEU A 423 12.45 20.26 13.48
CA LEU A 423 13.67 19.46 13.68
C LEU A 423 14.37 19.13 12.35
N ILE A 424 13.60 19.06 11.26
CA ILE A 424 14.14 18.73 9.94
C ILE A 424 14.45 19.96 9.07
N GLN A 425 14.08 21.15 9.53
CA GLN A 425 14.12 22.37 8.72
C GLN A 425 15.42 23.16 8.89
N HIS A 426 15.78 23.85 7.82
CA HIS A 426 16.85 24.83 7.75
C HIS A 426 16.40 26.02 6.88
N PRO A 427 17.05 27.21 6.94
CA PRO A 427 16.59 28.43 6.25
C PRO A 427 16.41 28.33 4.73
N LYS A 428 17.01 27.33 4.08
CA LYS A 428 16.88 27.08 2.63
C LYS A 428 15.84 26.03 2.25
N CYS A 429 15.06 25.50 3.20
CA CYS A 429 14.00 24.55 2.86
C CYS A 429 12.89 25.21 2.05
N ILE A 430 12.16 24.41 1.29
CA ILE A 430 11.09 24.86 0.38
C ILE A 430 9.75 24.38 0.91
N ASN A 431 8.86 25.32 1.23
CA ASN A 431 7.52 25.02 1.71
C ASN A 431 6.58 24.70 0.55
N ILE A 432 5.85 23.59 0.67
CA ILE A 432 4.79 23.19 -0.26
C ILE A 432 3.47 23.13 0.51
N THR A 433 2.76 24.26 0.52
CA THR A 433 1.53 24.47 1.32
C THR A 433 0.39 23.54 0.92
N GLU A 434 0.29 23.19 -0.36
CA GLU A 434 -0.69 22.23 -0.88
C GLU A 434 -0.54 20.85 -0.22
N TRP A 435 0.69 20.44 0.11
CA TRP A 435 0.98 19.14 0.71
C TRP A 435 0.92 19.18 2.25
N SER A 436 0.82 20.37 2.85
CA SER A 436 1.18 20.61 4.26
C SER A 436 2.62 20.12 4.59
N GLY A 437 3.53 20.23 3.61
CA GLY A 437 4.87 19.65 3.70
C GLY A 437 6.00 20.63 3.40
N VAL A 438 7.22 20.24 3.76
CA VAL A 438 8.46 20.98 3.51
C VAL A 438 9.50 20.06 2.86
N VAL A 439 10.25 20.59 1.90
CA VAL A 439 11.34 19.90 1.20
C VAL A 439 12.68 20.48 1.67
N CYS A 440 13.55 19.62 2.20
CA CYS A 440 14.82 20.00 2.80
C CYS A 440 15.96 19.09 2.33
N SER A 441 17.15 19.65 2.19
CA SER A 441 18.38 18.90 1.99
C SER A 441 19.04 18.62 3.33
N GLY A 442 19.50 17.40 3.57
CA GLY A 442 20.13 17.08 4.84
C GLY A 442 20.64 15.66 4.92
N ILE A 443 21.13 15.33 6.11
CA ILE A 443 21.48 13.97 6.52
C ILE A 443 20.72 13.73 7.81
N TYR A 444 19.61 13.00 7.72
CA TYR A 444 18.74 12.76 8.86
C TYR A 444 19.03 11.40 9.47
N ALA A 445 19.01 11.36 10.79
CA ALA A 445 19.16 10.14 11.56
C ALA A 445 18.00 10.00 12.52
N GLN A 446 17.80 8.79 13.03
CA GLN A 446 16.66 8.45 13.88
C GLN A 446 17.17 8.07 15.27
N ALA A 447 16.60 8.67 16.30
CA ALA A 447 16.80 8.28 17.69
C ALA A 447 15.44 8.13 18.36
N SER A 448 15.24 7.03 19.09
CA SER A 448 14.00 6.77 19.83
C SER A 448 14.24 6.94 21.32
N THR A 449 13.47 7.79 22.00
CA THR A 449 13.62 7.99 23.46
C THR A 449 12.46 7.40 24.25
N LEU A 450 12.71 6.37 25.06
CA LEU A 450 11.74 5.79 25.98
C LEU A 450 11.85 6.43 27.37
N VAL A 451 10.72 6.70 28.01
CA VAL A 451 10.64 7.28 29.36
C VAL A 451 9.72 6.42 30.24
N ALA A 452 10.13 6.10 31.48
CA ALA A 452 9.25 5.44 32.47
C ALA A 452 8.92 6.32 33.68
N PHE A 453 7.69 6.16 34.17
CA PHE A 453 7.10 6.85 35.32
C PHE A 453 6.74 5.85 36.42
N CYS A 454 6.84 6.25 37.70
CA CYS A 454 6.32 5.44 38.83
C CYS A 454 4.80 5.63 38.96
N LEU A 455 4.06 4.52 39.12
CA LEU A 455 2.60 4.47 39.23
C LEU A 455 2.09 5.08 40.55
N GLY A 456 1.23 6.08 40.46
CA GLY A 456 0.45 6.62 41.59
C GLY A 456 -0.42 7.81 41.20
N GLN A 457 -1.69 7.54 40.89
CA GLN A 457 -2.82 8.47 40.61
C GLN A 457 -3.00 9.03 39.18
N ILE A 458 -4.29 9.13 38.79
CA ILE A 458 -4.81 9.35 37.43
C ILE A 458 -5.43 10.79 37.33
N TYR A 459 -4.85 11.74 36.58
CA TYR A 459 -5.46 13.05 36.16
C TYR A 459 -5.65 13.26 34.62
N ASN A 460 -5.27 14.33 33.89
CA ASN A 460 -5.38 14.41 32.38
C ASN A 460 -4.15 15.06 31.70
N MET A 461 -3.66 14.64 30.49
CA MET A 461 -2.46 15.21 29.80
C MET A 461 -2.83 15.75 28.42
N ASN A 462 -2.53 17.03 28.18
CA ASN A 462 -2.43 17.64 26.84
C ASN A 462 -1.03 18.26 26.60
N ASN A 463 -0.05 18.07 27.49
CA ASN A 463 1.20 18.87 27.50
C ASN A 463 2.48 18.04 27.71
N PHE A 464 2.66 16.93 26.98
CA PHE A 464 4.02 16.49 26.63
C PHE A 464 4.37 17.09 25.28
N THR A 465 4.91 18.29 25.34
CA THR A 465 5.35 19.02 24.17
C THR A 465 6.83 18.73 23.93
N VAL A 466 7.12 17.93 22.90
CA VAL A 466 8.08 18.45 21.91
C VAL A 466 7.38 19.68 21.35
N LEU A 467 7.60 20.82 22.00
CA LEU A 467 7.04 22.07 21.55
C LEU A 467 7.83 22.44 20.31
N ASP A 468 7.26 22.08 19.16
CA ASP A 468 7.30 22.99 18.03
C ASP A 468 6.49 24.23 18.40
N ALA A 469 7.20 25.16 19.04
CA ALA A 469 6.67 26.45 19.47
C ALA A 469 6.48 27.36 18.26
N ALA A 470 5.51 27.04 17.40
CA ALA A 470 4.98 27.98 16.41
C ALA A 470 4.00 29.01 17.04
N ARG A 471 4.17 29.30 18.33
CA ARG A 471 3.82 30.60 18.91
C ARG A 471 4.99 31.02 19.81
N GLN A 472 5.72 32.02 19.30
CA GLN A 472 6.86 32.71 19.89
C GLN A 472 8.22 31.97 19.78
N ASN A 473 8.95 32.34 18.73
CA ASN A 473 10.40 32.43 18.61
C ASN A 473 11.28 31.20 18.99
N GLN A 474 11.92 30.66 17.93
CA GLN A 474 13.38 30.42 17.87
C GLN A 474 13.97 29.16 18.60
N ILE A 475 14.41 28.14 17.82
CA ILE A 475 15.13 26.89 18.25
C ILE A 475 16.65 26.90 17.96
N CYS A 476 17.48 26.53 18.96
CA CYS A 476 18.86 26.06 18.75
C CYS A 476 19.01 24.56 18.69
N MET A 477 19.70 24.09 17.65
CA MET A 477 20.54 22.89 17.74
C MET A 477 21.78 23.05 16.84
N HIS A 478 22.98 22.90 17.42
CA HIS A 478 24.20 22.68 16.64
C HIS A 478 24.34 21.17 16.39
N ALA A 479 23.83 20.69 15.24
CA ALA A 479 24.19 19.40 14.63
C ALA A 479 23.62 19.30 13.21
N ARG A 480 24.21 18.42 12.40
CA ARG A 480 23.76 17.98 11.06
C ARG A 480 22.35 17.42 11.07
N SER A 481 21.33 18.28 11.04
CA SER A 481 19.91 17.99 10.77
C SER A 481 19.45 16.55 11.10
N TYR A 482 19.29 16.17 12.37
CA TYR A 482 18.88 14.82 12.77
C TYR A 482 17.45 14.81 13.34
N MET A 483 16.66 13.79 13.03
CA MET A 483 15.32 13.60 13.57
C MET A 483 15.40 12.97 14.97
N LEU A 484 15.10 13.77 16.00
CA LEU A 484 14.82 13.28 17.34
C LEU A 484 13.37 12.80 17.40
N GLN A 485 13.16 11.50 17.64
CA GLN A 485 11.85 10.94 17.92
C GLN A 485 11.74 10.62 19.40
N PRO A 486 11.09 11.46 20.20
CA PRO A 486 10.70 11.03 21.52
C PRO A 486 9.57 10.01 21.41
N TYR A 487 9.74 8.92 22.15
CA TYR A 487 8.77 7.85 22.30
C TYR A 487 8.12 8.01 23.68
N LEU A 488 6.94 8.61 23.73
CA LEU A 488 6.08 8.45 24.89
C LEU A 488 5.27 7.17 24.67
N LEU A 489 5.64 6.11 25.38
CA LEU A 489 4.76 4.95 25.53
C LEU A 489 3.39 5.46 25.96
N LYS A 490 2.36 5.22 25.13
CA LYS A 490 0.94 5.27 25.54
C LYS A 490 0.72 4.23 26.65
N HIS A 491 1.09 4.60 27.87
CA HIS A 491 0.24 4.35 29.01
C HIS A 491 -0.40 5.70 29.32
N PHE A 492 -1.73 5.71 29.42
CA PHE A 492 -2.48 6.82 30.00
C PHE A 492 -1.71 7.39 31.19
N CYS A 493 -1.22 8.63 31.12
CA CYS A 493 -1.09 9.55 32.26
C CYS A 493 -0.44 10.91 31.89
N ILE A 494 -1.26 11.95 31.73
CA ILE A 494 -1.55 13.01 32.71
C ILE A 494 -0.48 14.04 33.11
N GLY A 495 -0.87 15.34 33.10
CA GLY A 495 -0.12 16.50 33.58
C GLY A 495 0.75 16.25 34.80
N GLY A 496 2.04 16.55 34.67
CA GLY A 496 3.10 16.16 35.61
C GLY A 496 3.92 15.02 35.00
N VAL A 497 5.22 14.89 35.17
CA VAL A 497 5.80 14.14 36.29
C VAL A 497 7.21 13.66 35.84
N PHE A 498 8.08 13.49 36.82
CA PHE A 498 9.43 12.90 36.91
C PHE A 498 9.87 11.84 35.92
N PHE A 499 11.13 11.98 35.49
CA PHE A 499 11.87 10.92 34.79
C PHE A 499 12.73 10.14 35.79
N HIS A 500 12.28 8.96 36.19
CA HIS A 500 13.14 8.01 36.93
C HIS A 500 14.15 7.33 35.99
N TRP A 501 13.74 7.11 34.75
CA TRP A 501 14.52 6.42 33.73
C TRP A 501 14.23 6.96 32.33
N THR A 502 15.30 7.32 31.61
CA THR A 502 15.26 7.68 30.20
C THR A 502 16.17 6.75 29.41
N SER A 503 15.75 6.37 28.21
CA SER A 503 16.52 5.49 27.35
C SER A 503 16.50 5.92 25.91
N VAL A 504 17.66 6.14 25.32
CA VAL A 504 17.80 6.59 23.94
C VAL A 504 18.41 5.48 23.11
N CYS A 505 17.65 4.98 22.14
CA CYS A 505 18.12 3.96 21.20
C CYS A 505 18.65 4.64 19.94
N LEU A 506 19.84 4.22 19.52
CA LEU A 506 20.55 4.86 18.41
C LEU A 506 20.33 4.05 17.13
N PHE A 507 19.86 4.71 16.07
CA PHE A 507 19.69 4.11 14.75
C PHE A 507 20.56 4.83 13.71
N PHE A 508 21.84 5.01 14.04
CA PHE A 508 22.82 5.74 13.22
C PHE A 508 23.79 4.79 12.52
N THR A 509 24.42 5.22 11.43
CA THR A 509 25.56 4.50 10.86
C THR A 509 26.86 4.83 11.60
N GLU A 510 27.92 4.04 11.41
CA GLU A 510 29.17 4.23 12.14
C GLU A 510 29.70 5.66 11.99
N ASN A 511 30.14 6.26 13.10
CA ASN A 511 30.69 7.63 13.18
C ASN A 511 29.68 8.78 13.00
N ASP A 512 28.41 8.50 12.70
CA ASP A 512 27.36 9.51 12.80
C ASP A 512 27.08 9.87 14.27
N TRP A 513 26.87 11.15 14.52
CA TRP A 513 26.68 11.67 15.87
C TRP A 513 25.64 12.78 15.90
N ILE A 514 24.88 12.86 16.99
CA ILE A 514 23.94 13.94 17.26
C ILE A 514 24.20 14.50 18.66
N ARG A 515 24.01 15.81 18.84
CA ARG A 515 24.09 16.45 20.15
C ARG A 515 22.68 16.65 20.68
N VAL A 516 22.39 16.11 21.86
CA VAL A 516 21.07 16.24 22.48
C VAL A 516 21.16 17.08 23.74
N GLY A 517 20.13 17.91 23.96
CA GLY A 517 19.88 18.58 25.23
C GLY A 517 18.59 18.00 25.82
N LEU A 518 18.68 17.35 26.98
CA LEU A 518 17.54 16.75 27.67
C LEU A 518 17.18 17.56 28.91
N CYS A 519 15.88 17.80 29.09
CA CYS A 519 15.38 18.68 30.13
C CYS A 519 15.16 17.92 31.45
N TYR A 520 15.87 18.32 32.50
CA TYR A 520 15.75 17.77 33.85
C TYR A 520 15.62 18.90 34.89
N GLN A 521 15.27 18.55 36.12
CA GLN A 521 15.26 19.50 37.22
C GLN A 521 16.69 19.96 37.56
N PRO A 522 16.87 21.22 37.99
CA PRO A 522 18.12 21.63 38.62
C PRO A 522 18.50 20.70 39.78
N ASN A 523 19.80 20.53 40.01
CA ASN A 523 20.42 19.68 41.02
C ASN A 523 20.06 18.19 40.87
N THR A 524 19.81 17.72 39.64
CA THR A 524 19.62 16.29 39.37
C THR A 524 20.96 15.58 39.24
N ASP A 525 21.13 14.49 39.99
CA ASP A 525 22.27 13.58 39.84
C ASP A 525 21.95 12.44 38.86
N PHE A 526 22.90 12.17 37.96
CA PHE A 526 22.72 11.19 36.89
C PHE A 526 23.66 9.99 37.01
N VAL A 527 23.15 8.82 36.64
CA VAL A 527 23.93 7.65 36.22
C VAL A 527 23.60 7.40 34.75
N ILE A 528 24.57 7.67 33.88
CA ILE A 528 24.40 7.53 32.43
C ILE A 528 25.31 6.40 31.94
N VAL A 529 24.73 5.45 31.23
CA VAL A 529 25.43 4.28 30.71
C VAL A 529 25.11 4.03 29.25
N LEU A 530 26.10 3.63 28.47
CA LEU A 530 25.93 3.01 27.16
C LEU A 530 25.90 1.49 27.34
N GLU A 531 24.81 0.89 26.88
CA GLU A 531 24.56 -0.54 26.90
C GLU A 531 24.32 -1.02 25.47
N THR A 532 24.65 -2.28 25.19
CA THR A 532 24.30 -2.93 23.92
C THR A 532 23.33 -4.07 24.22
N PHE A 533 22.12 -3.97 23.69
CA PHE A 533 21.08 -5.00 23.85
C PHE A 533 21.22 -6.08 22.79
N GLN A 534 21.42 -7.33 23.22
CA GLN A 534 21.48 -8.48 22.32
C GLN A 534 20.07 -9.04 22.06
N ARG A 535 19.65 -8.99 20.80
CA ARG A 535 18.29 -9.38 20.38
C ARG A 535 18.02 -10.88 20.55
N ARG A 536 18.98 -11.75 20.23
CA ARG A 536 18.81 -13.22 20.23
C ARG A 536 18.63 -13.81 21.63
N SER A 537 19.43 -13.34 22.60
CA SER A 537 19.41 -13.84 23.98
C SER A 537 18.44 -13.06 24.87
N SER A 538 17.84 -11.97 24.37
CA SER A 538 17.16 -10.95 25.18
C SER A 538 18.00 -10.48 26.38
N ALA A 539 19.33 -10.59 26.25
CA ALA A 539 20.29 -10.27 27.30
C ALA A 539 20.97 -8.93 27.01
N LEU A 540 21.31 -8.22 28.09
CA LEU A 540 22.18 -7.06 28.01
C LEU A 540 23.63 -7.55 27.89
N SER A 541 24.42 -6.91 27.03
CA SER A 541 25.87 -7.13 27.02
C SER A 541 26.44 -6.84 28.40
N SER A 542 27.37 -7.69 28.87
CA SER A 542 28.09 -7.50 30.14
C SER A 542 28.99 -6.26 30.13
N LYS A 543 29.28 -5.69 28.95
CA LYS A 543 30.15 -4.52 28.79
C LYS A 543 29.31 -3.24 28.80
N VAL A 544 29.20 -2.62 29.97
CA VAL A 544 28.51 -1.34 30.19
C VAL A 544 29.55 -0.21 30.29
N GLU A 545 29.44 0.81 29.44
CA GLU A 545 30.35 1.97 29.46
C GLU A 545 29.65 3.14 30.18
N ARG A 546 30.26 3.69 31.25
CA ARG A 546 29.70 4.82 32.01
C ARG A 546 30.12 6.16 31.40
N TYR A 547 29.19 7.12 31.37
CA TYR A 547 29.54 8.50 31.04
C TYR A 547 30.02 9.25 32.28
N MET A 548 30.99 10.14 32.08
CA MET A 548 31.59 10.97 33.13
C MET A 548 31.13 12.44 33.01
N PRO A 549 30.88 13.14 34.12
CA PRO A 549 30.53 14.56 34.08
C PRO A 549 31.72 15.42 33.64
N VAL A 550 31.44 16.50 32.92
CA VAL A 550 32.38 17.61 32.64
C VAL A 550 31.83 18.93 33.15
N SER A 551 32.71 19.93 33.32
CA SER A 551 32.36 21.20 33.96
C SER A 551 31.76 22.23 33.00
N SER A 552 31.95 22.06 31.69
CA SER A 552 31.51 23.03 30.69
C SER A 552 31.17 22.40 29.33
N MET A 553 30.41 23.15 28.53
CA MET A 553 30.10 22.78 27.15
C MET A 553 31.37 22.64 26.28
N MET A 554 32.38 23.48 26.53
CA MET A 554 33.64 23.46 25.78
C MET A 554 34.44 22.17 26.03
N GLU A 555 34.43 21.66 27.26
CA GLU A 555 35.03 20.36 27.59
C GLU A 555 34.29 19.19 26.92
N LEU A 556 32.95 19.27 26.84
CA LEU A 556 32.12 18.26 26.16
C LEU A 556 32.42 18.22 24.65
N GLU A 557 32.69 19.37 24.03
CA GLU A 557 32.91 19.49 22.59
C GLU A 557 34.33 19.13 22.13
N LYS A 558 35.30 19.04 23.05
CA LYS A 558 36.72 18.75 22.72
C LYS A 558 36.91 17.37 22.09
N ASN A 559 36.22 16.35 22.58
CA ASN A 559 36.21 15.01 21.99
C ASN A 559 34.81 14.40 22.04
N ARG A 560 34.12 14.40 20.90
CA ARG A 560 32.72 13.96 20.78
C ARG A 560 32.52 12.46 21.00
N SER A 561 33.59 11.68 20.89
CA SER A 561 33.56 10.23 21.10
C SER A 561 33.75 9.84 22.57
N ASP A 562 34.20 10.77 23.41
CA ASP A 562 34.31 10.52 24.85
C ASP A 562 32.92 10.31 25.44
N LYS A 563 32.80 9.33 26.35
CA LYS A 563 31.58 9.12 27.15
C LYS A 563 31.52 10.18 28.24
N LYS A 564 31.17 11.40 27.85
CA LYS A 564 31.07 12.58 28.72
C LYS A 564 29.70 13.24 28.63
N TYR A 565 29.26 13.88 29.69
CA TYR A 565 28.04 14.68 29.71
C TYR A 565 28.25 15.99 30.46
N TYR A 566 27.55 17.04 30.03
CA TYR A 566 27.53 18.33 30.71
C TYR A 566 26.11 18.62 31.20
N PHE A 567 25.94 18.86 32.49
CA PHE A 567 24.66 19.29 33.04
C PHE A 567 24.72 20.77 33.42
N ASP A 568 24.00 21.61 32.70
CA ASP A 568 23.89 23.02 33.02
C ASP A 568 22.79 23.25 34.05
N ASN A 569 23.20 23.32 35.31
CA ASN A 569 22.29 23.53 36.42
C ASN A 569 21.49 24.84 36.35
N SER A 570 22.01 25.87 35.66
CA SER A 570 21.33 27.16 35.52
C SER A 570 20.09 27.07 34.62
N THR A 571 20.11 26.16 33.65
CA THR A 571 19.02 25.97 32.69
C THR A 571 18.25 24.66 32.90
N GLY A 572 18.85 23.66 33.55
CA GLY A 572 18.31 22.32 33.70
C GLY A 572 18.52 21.43 32.46
N LEU A 573 19.46 21.78 31.57
CA LEU A 573 19.75 20.97 30.37
C LEU A 573 20.94 20.03 30.59
N LEU A 574 20.70 18.75 30.32
CA LEU A 574 21.72 17.71 30.20
C LEU A 574 22.13 17.56 28.74
N PHE A 575 23.39 17.88 28.44
CA PHE A 575 24.00 17.72 27.14
C PHE A 575 24.85 16.45 27.06
N LEU A 576 24.68 15.69 25.98
CA LEU A 576 25.54 14.57 25.61
C LEU A 576 25.57 14.39 24.09
N PHE A 577 26.65 13.78 23.61
CA PHE A 577 26.75 13.30 22.23
C PHE A 577 26.26 11.87 22.15
N LEU A 578 25.34 11.62 21.24
CA LEU A 578 24.94 10.27 20.85
C LEU A 578 25.72 9.90 19.61
N GLN A 579 26.50 8.83 19.65
CA GLN A 579 27.30 8.36 18.51
C GLN A 579 27.19 6.84 18.42
N ALA A 580 26.95 6.32 17.21
CA ALA A 580 27.01 4.89 16.97
C ALA A 580 28.47 4.41 16.85
N LYS A 581 28.78 3.34 17.57
CA LYS A 581 30.10 2.71 17.63
C LYS A 581 30.32 1.69 16.51
N TYR A 582 29.24 1.08 16.03
CA TYR A 582 29.31 -0.02 15.07
C TYR A 582 28.48 0.29 13.83
N ASN A 583 28.98 -0.19 12.68
CA ASN A 583 28.26 -0.07 11.42
C ASN A 583 26.95 -0.88 11.42
N ARG A 584 25.97 -0.40 10.66
CA ARG A 584 24.68 -1.06 10.44
C ARG A 584 24.55 -1.41 8.97
N ASP A 585 24.45 -2.69 8.66
CA ASP A 585 24.35 -3.15 7.28
C ASP A 585 22.90 -3.11 6.78
N GLY A 586 22.73 -2.65 5.54
CA GLY A 586 21.43 -2.59 4.85
C GLY A 586 20.36 -1.81 5.63
N HIS A 587 19.23 -2.47 5.88
CA HIS A 587 18.06 -1.89 6.55
C HIS A 587 18.02 -2.14 8.06
N SER A 588 19.11 -2.65 8.64
CA SER A 588 19.14 -2.97 10.06
C SER A 588 19.11 -1.72 10.94
N TYR A 589 18.24 -1.76 11.94
CA TYR A 589 18.19 -0.75 13.01
C TYR A 589 19.35 -0.91 14.00
N CYS A 590 19.87 -2.12 14.19
CA CYS A 590 21.00 -2.36 15.07
C CYS A 590 22.18 -2.99 14.32
N SER A 591 23.37 -2.84 14.89
CA SER A 591 24.61 -3.43 14.37
C SER A 591 24.66 -4.94 14.62
N SER A 592 25.63 -5.61 14.03
CA SER A 592 25.95 -7.02 14.32
C SER A 592 26.29 -7.28 15.79
N GLN A 593 26.70 -6.25 16.54
CA GLN A 593 27.00 -6.36 17.97
C GLN A 593 25.75 -6.21 18.86
N GLY A 594 24.62 -5.78 18.29
CA GLY A 594 23.37 -5.51 18.99
C GLY A 594 22.93 -4.05 18.91
N CYS A 595 21.86 -3.73 19.64
CA CYS A 595 21.22 -2.41 19.65
C CYS A 595 21.85 -1.52 20.72
N GLU A 596 22.52 -0.47 20.27
CA GLU A 596 23.14 0.52 21.15
C GLU A 596 22.06 1.40 21.82
N ARG A 597 22.13 1.47 23.14
CA ARG A 597 21.18 2.21 23.98
C ARG A 597 21.93 3.01 25.03
N ILE A 598 21.58 4.29 25.17
CA ILE A 598 22.00 5.10 26.32
C ILE A 598 20.89 5.06 27.35
N LYS A 599 21.21 4.67 28.58
CA LYS A 599 20.30 4.66 29.71
C LYS A 599 20.73 5.74 30.70
N ILE A 600 19.81 6.64 31.02
CA ILE A 600 19.98 7.75 31.97
C ILE A 600 19.07 7.43 33.15
N VAL A 601 19.66 7.32 34.34
CA VAL A 601 18.96 7.07 35.60
C VAL A 601 19.22 8.27 36.51
N THR A 602 18.17 8.81 37.11
CA THR A 602 18.28 9.87 38.11
C THR A 602 18.40 9.24 39.50
N LYS A 603 19.39 9.67 40.30
CA LYS A 603 19.63 9.07 41.64
C LYS A 603 18.60 9.52 42.66
N ASP A 604 18.17 10.78 42.59
CA ASP A 604 17.18 11.35 43.49
C ASP A 604 15.85 11.57 42.77
N SER A 605 14.78 11.20 43.46
CA SER A 605 13.40 11.46 43.03
C SER A 605 13.04 12.93 43.29
N ALA A 606 13.66 13.84 42.53
CA ALA A 606 13.22 15.25 42.52
C ALA A 606 11.71 15.29 42.26
N LYS A 607 10.96 16.22 42.88
CA LYS A 607 9.50 16.35 42.76
C LYS A 607 9.04 17.72 42.13
N GLY A 608 9.40 18.11 40.89
CA GLY A 608 8.61 19.03 40.01
C GLY A 608 8.53 18.74 38.46
N ILE A 609 7.75 19.51 37.70
CA ILE A 609 7.70 19.41 36.21
C ILE A 609 9.01 19.88 35.58
N SER A 610 9.72 19.03 34.82
CA SER A 610 10.94 19.42 34.10
C SER A 610 10.62 20.35 32.92
N ASN A 611 10.68 21.67 33.14
CA ASN A 611 10.55 22.69 32.09
C ASN A 611 11.73 23.67 32.14
N CYS A 612 12.58 23.58 31.14
CA CYS A 612 13.81 24.35 30.98
C CYS A 612 13.69 25.43 29.90
N MET A 613 12.59 25.50 29.14
CA MET A 613 12.48 26.31 27.91
C MET A 613 12.81 27.78 28.14
N ALA A 614 12.16 28.42 29.12
CA ALA A 614 12.31 29.84 29.40
C ALA A 614 13.75 30.24 29.78
N LYS A 615 14.52 29.33 30.38
CA LYS A 615 15.92 29.55 30.78
C LYS A 615 16.91 29.10 29.71
N ALA A 616 16.59 28.01 29.01
CA ALA A 616 17.45 27.39 28.03
C ALA A 616 17.52 28.16 26.71
N TYR A 617 16.37 28.58 26.16
CA TYR A 617 16.36 29.21 24.83
C TYR A 617 17.16 30.51 24.79
N PRO A 618 17.03 31.47 25.73
CA PRO A 618 17.84 32.69 25.66
C PRO A 618 19.35 32.45 25.71
N LYS A 619 19.80 31.40 26.41
CA LYS A 619 21.22 31.07 26.58
C LYS A 619 21.79 30.24 25.43
N TYR A 620 21.01 29.28 24.96
CA TYR A 620 21.48 28.30 23.99
C TYR A 620 20.95 28.53 22.59
N TYR A 621 20.02 29.46 22.33
CA TYR A 621 19.45 29.72 21.00
C TYR A 621 20.53 29.94 19.90
N GLN A 622 20.40 29.27 18.73
CA GLN A 622 21.26 29.42 17.55
C GLN A 622 20.41 29.11 16.31
N GLU A 623 20.62 29.83 15.22
CA GLU A 623 19.88 29.57 14.00
C GLU A 623 20.26 28.21 13.37
N PRO A 624 19.29 27.44 12.82
CA PRO A 624 19.58 26.21 12.10
C PRO A 624 20.52 26.47 10.92
N THR A 625 21.58 25.66 10.79
CA THR A 625 22.59 25.83 9.74
C THR A 625 22.29 24.95 8.53
N VAL A 626 22.63 25.48 7.35
CA VAL A 626 22.48 24.75 6.08
C VAL A 626 23.72 23.90 5.85
N ILE A 627 23.65 22.64 6.26
CA ILE A 627 24.80 21.73 6.22
C ILE A 627 24.96 21.08 4.86
N LYS A 628 23.84 20.80 4.20
CA LYS A 628 23.78 20.39 2.79
C LYS A 628 23.02 21.48 2.06
N ARG A 629 23.54 21.95 0.92
CA ARG A 629 22.84 22.93 0.09
C ARG A 629 21.69 22.25 -0.64
N MET A 630 20.59 22.99 -0.83
CA MET A 630 19.51 22.52 -1.69
C MET A 630 20.03 22.25 -3.11
N PRO A 631 19.67 21.12 -3.71
CA PRO A 631 20.01 20.83 -5.10
C PRO A 631 19.26 21.77 -6.05
N VAL A 632 19.74 21.86 -7.29
CA VAL A 632 19.03 22.59 -8.35
C VAL A 632 17.76 21.84 -8.72
N LYS A 633 16.67 22.59 -8.93
CA LYS A 633 15.41 22.01 -9.40
C LYS A 633 15.60 21.39 -10.79
N THR A 634 15.22 20.13 -10.93
CA THR A 634 15.25 19.41 -12.20
C THR A 634 14.10 19.90 -13.07
N THR A 635 14.40 20.37 -14.27
CA THR A 635 13.39 20.77 -15.27
C THR A 635 13.13 19.71 -16.32
N VAL A 636 14.02 18.71 -16.41
CA VAL A 636 13.93 17.62 -17.39
C VAL A 636 12.95 16.56 -16.88
N PRO A 637 11.90 16.22 -17.64
CA PRO A 637 10.99 15.14 -17.28
C PRO A 637 11.74 13.80 -17.17
N CYS A 638 11.46 13.05 -16.10
CA CYS A 638 12.05 11.75 -15.90
C CYS A 638 11.48 10.72 -16.90
N THR A 639 12.28 10.34 -17.90
CA THR A 639 11.87 9.40 -18.97
C THR A 639 11.81 7.95 -18.50
N LYS A 640 12.58 7.59 -17.47
CA LYS A 640 12.63 6.24 -16.88
C LYS A 640 11.68 6.05 -15.69
N CYS A 641 10.88 7.07 -15.37
CA CYS A 641 9.95 7.03 -14.25
C CYS A 641 8.62 6.35 -14.62
N GLY A 642 8.01 5.71 -13.62
CA GLY A 642 6.76 4.99 -13.73
C GLY A 642 6.94 3.50 -14.01
N THR A 643 5.86 2.76 -13.84
CA THR A 643 5.83 1.34 -14.18
C THR A 643 5.93 1.13 -15.69
N THR A 644 6.62 0.07 -16.08
CA THR A 644 6.73 -0.39 -17.46
C THR A 644 5.40 -0.95 -18.00
N GLN A 645 4.51 -1.42 -17.12
CA GLN A 645 3.22 -2.00 -17.48
C GLN A 645 2.07 -1.10 -17.03
N MET A 646 1.15 -0.80 -17.95
CA MET A 646 -0.04 0.00 -17.65
C MET A 646 -1.32 -0.82 -17.56
N VAL A 647 -1.23 -2.13 -17.78
CA VAL A 647 -2.38 -3.06 -17.83
C VAL A 647 -2.13 -4.23 -16.89
N PHE A 648 -3.01 -4.37 -15.89
CA PHE A 648 -2.99 -5.47 -14.93
C PHE A 648 -4.30 -6.23 -15.05
N THR A 649 -4.25 -7.46 -15.56
CA THR A 649 -5.42 -8.29 -15.85
C THR A 649 -5.19 -9.72 -15.40
N SER A 650 -6.26 -10.52 -15.43
CA SER A 650 -6.18 -11.96 -15.15
C SER A 650 -5.32 -12.72 -16.17
N ASP A 651 -5.06 -12.12 -17.33
CA ASP A 651 -4.26 -12.68 -18.43
C ASP A 651 -2.96 -11.88 -18.61
N PRO A 652 -2.01 -11.93 -17.65
CA PRO A 652 -0.81 -11.09 -17.65
C PRO A 652 0.17 -11.38 -18.81
N HIS A 653 -0.08 -12.43 -19.57
CA HIS A 653 0.71 -12.86 -20.71
C HIS A 653 0.24 -12.23 -22.03
N LYS A 654 -0.91 -11.54 -22.03
CA LYS A 654 -1.46 -10.83 -23.19
C LYS A 654 -0.77 -9.48 -23.35
N ASN A 655 -0.46 -9.13 -24.59
CA ASN A 655 0.03 -7.81 -24.96
C ASN A 655 -1.15 -6.89 -25.24
N TYR A 656 -1.03 -5.62 -24.85
CA TYR A 656 -2.08 -4.63 -25.03
C TYR A 656 -1.59 -3.41 -25.78
N LEU A 657 -2.40 -2.93 -26.71
CA LEU A 657 -2.23 -1.71 -27.47
C LEU A 657 -2.95 -0.56 -26.77
N LEU A 658 -2.24 0.51 -26.42
CA LEU A 658 -2.87 1.73 -25.93
C LEU A 658 -3.43 2.53 -27.11
N VAL A 659 -4.74 2.79 -27.07
CA VAL A 659 -5.45 3.62 -28.02
C VAL A 659 -6.12 4.78 -27.29
N GLN A 660 -5.92 5.98 -27.82
CA GLN A 660 -6.64 7.18 -27.37
C GLN A 660 -7.35 7.84 -28.54
N ILE A 661 -8.61 8.22 -28.37
CA ILE A 661 -9.41 8.90 -29.39
C ILE A 661 -10.02 10.15 -28.77
N ASN A 662 -9.78 11.29 -29.41
CA ASN A 662 -10.42 12.55 -29.08
C ASN A 662 -11.18 13.06 -30.30
N SER A 663 -12.50 13.21 -30.18
CA SER A 663 -13.36 13.75 -31.25
C SER A 663 -13.91 15.11 -30.80
N SER A 664 -13.71 16.15 -31.61
CA SER A 664 -14.04 17.54 -31.24
C SER A 664 -15.25 18.06 -32.03
N GLY A 665 -16.23 18.61 -31.31
CA GLY A 665 -17.40 19.28 -31.88
C GLY A 665 -17.17 20.77 -32.08
N LYS A 666 -18.19 21.47 -32.59
CA LYS A 666 -18.15 22.92 -32.88
C LYS A 666 -17.84 23.77 -31.64
N LYS A 667 -18.32 23.37 -30.46
CA LYS A 667 -18.09 24.07 -29.19
C LYS A 667 -16.68 23.88 -28.64
N GLU A 668 -16.03 22.76 -28.94
CA GLU A 668 -14.67 22.45 -28.48
C GLU A 668 -13.61 23.02 -29.43
N LEU A 669 -13.97 23.18 -30.72
CA LEU A 669 -13.15 23.87 -31.72
C LEU A 669 -12.91 25.33 -31.36
N SER A 670 -13.89 26.03 -30.77
CA SER A 670 -13.71 27.42 -30.30
C SER A 670 -12.82 27.53 -29.04
N ARG A 671 -12.51 26.40 -28.38
CA ARG A 671 -11.59 26.31 -27.24
C ARG A 671 -10.20 25.78 -27.62
N GLY A 672 -9.91 25.65 -28.92
CA GLY A 672 -8.60 25.19 -29.41
C GLY A 672 -8.31 23.70 -29.18
N GLN A 673 -9.32 22.87 -28.90
CA GLN A 673 -9.12 21.43 -28.73
C GLN A 673 -8.95 20.73 -30.09
N GLN A 674 -7.90 19.90 -30.20
CA GLN A 674 -7.56 19.17 -31.42
C GLN A 674 -8.16 17.75 -31.41
N ALA A 675 -8.74 17.32 -32.54
CA ALA A 675 -9.17 15.93 -32.72
C ALA A 675 -7.99 15.07 -33.15
N PHE A 676 -7.86 13.89 -32.55
CA PHE A 676 -6.76 12.97 -32.83
C PHE A 676 -7.12 11.52 -32.51
N ILE A 677 -6.40 10.61 -33.13
CA ILE A 677 -6.29 9.20 -32.74
C ILE A 677 -4.82 8.94 -32.39
N SER A 678 -4.54 8.35 -31.24
CA SER A 678 -3.20 7.95 -30.84
C SER A 678 -3.12 6.44 -30.65
N VAL A 679 -2.04 5.83 -31.15
CA VAL A 679 -1.73 4.41 -31.06
C VAL A 679 -0.30 4.26 -30.54
N ASN A 680 -0.11 3.70 -29.34
CA ASN A 680 1.20 3.59 -28.66
C ASN A 680 2.07 4.86 -28.83
N ASP A 681 1.54 6.00 -28.38
CA ASP A 681 2.17 7.33 -28.42
C ASP A 681 2.35 7.96 -29.83
N THR A 682 2.01 7.25 -30.90
CA THR A 682 1.97 7.83 -32.26
C THR A 682 0.64 8.53 -32.50
N MET A 683 0.66 9.85 -32.62
CA MET A 683 -0.55 10.69 -32.74
C MET A 683 -0.87 11.04 -34.20
N PHE A 684 -2.09 10.72 -34.62
CA PHE A 684 -2.69 11.10 -35.90
C PHE A 684 -3.71 12.19 -35.65
N SER A 685 -3.29 13.45 -35.81
CA SER A 685 -4.14 14.62 -35.65
C SER A 685 -4.64 15.13 -37.00
N PHE A 686 -5.84 15.73 -37.02
CA PHE A 686 -6.44 16.23 -38.27
C PHE A 686 -7.14 17.57 -38.04
N LYS A 687 -6.95 18.50 -38.99
CA LYS A 687 -7.39 19.90 -38.93
C LYS A 687 -8.57 20.22 -39.86
N ASP A 688 -9.00 19.26 -40.67
CA ASP A 688 -10.16 19.43 -41.54
C ASP A 688 -11.41 18.85 -40.90
N ASN A 689 -12.59 19.32 -41.33
CA ASN A 689 -13.86 18.73 -40.94
C ASN A 689 -14.05 17.41 -41.69
N GLY A 690 -14.31 16.32 -40.97
CA GLY A 690 -14.37 15.01 -41.59
C GLY A 690 -14.21 13.84 -40.63
N ILE A 691 -13.97 12.66 -41.22
CA ILE A 691 -13.81 11.39 -40.53
C ILE A 691 -12.38 10.87 -40.75
N LEU A 692 -11.61 10.72 -39.68
CA LEU A 692 -10.31 10.06 -39.69
C LEU A 692 -10.48 8.59 -39.32
N ILE A 693 -9.91 7.70 -40.12
CA ILE A 693 -9.81 6.27 -39.85
C ILE A 693 -8.34 5.89 -39.75
N VAL A 694 -7.97 5.18 -38.67
CA VAL A 694 -6.65 4.57 -38.48
C VAL A 694 -6.83 3.06 -38.38
N VAL A 695 -6.08 2.33 -39.19
CA VAL A 695 -6.11 0.87 -39.27
C VAL A 695 -4.83 0.34 -38.65
N VAL A 696 -4.97 -0.61 -37.73
CA VAL A 696 -3.85 -1.23 -37.01
C VAL A 696 -3.89 -2.74 -37.23
N ASP A 697 -2.76 -3.33 -37.56
CA ASP A 697 -2.62 -4.79 -37.63
C ASP A 697 -2.79 -5.39 -36.23
N ALA A 698 -3.73 -6.32 -36.05
CA ALA A 698 -4.03 -6.85 -34.72
C ALA A 698 -2.98 -7.86 -34.19
N CYS A 699 -2.10 -8.35 -35.06
CA CYS A 699 -1.04 -9.30 -34.73
C CYS A 699 0.30 -8.61 -34.44
N VAL A 700 0.59 -7.51 -35.11
CA VAL A 700 1.85 -6.76 -34.90
C VAL A 700 1.63 -5.54 -33.99
N GLY A 701 0.42 -4.96 -33.99
CA GLY A 701 0.13 -3.72 -33.28
C GLY A 701 0.63 -2.46 -33.98
N THR A 702 1.12 -2.58 -35.21
CA THR A 702 1.60 -1.46 -36.03
C THR A 702 0.47 -0.88 -36.87
N VAL A 703 0.48 0.44 -37.04
CA VAL A 703 -0.46 1.15 -37.91
C VAL A 703 -0.18 0.75 -39.36
N SER A 704 -1.13 0.08 -40.01
CA SER A 704 -1.03 -0.35 -41.41
C SER A 704 -1.49 0.72 -42.39
N GLY A 705 -2.28 1.69 -41.93
CA GLY A 705 -2.68 2.84 -42.72
C GLY A 705 -3.56 3.82 -41.95
N ASN A 706 -3.67 5.04 -42.45
CA ASN A 706 -4.66 6.00 -42.01
C ASN A 706 -5.27 6.71 -43.22
N LYS A 707 -6.54 7.13 -43.11
CA LYS A 707 -7.25 7.83 -44.18
C LYS A 707 -8.22 8.86 -43.60
N LEU A 708 -8.10 10.09 -44.07
CA LEU A 708 -8.99 11.19 -43.75
C LEU A 708 -10.01 11.37 -44.88
N PHE A 709 -11.29 11.44 -44.53
CA PHE A 709 -12.38 11.72 -45.46
C PHE A 709 -13.02 13.06 -45.09
N SER A 710 -12.93 14.04 -45.98
CA SER A 710 -13.48 15.39 -45.80
C SER A 710 -14.37 15.79 -46.98
N GLY A 711 -15.25 16.78 -46.77
CA GLY A 711 -16.14 17.30 -47.81
C GLY A 711 -16.97 16.21 -48.51
N VAL A 712 -16.85 16.12 -49.83
CA VAL A 712 -17.60 15.15 -50.67
C VAL A 712 -17.17 13.70 -50.45
N ASP A 713 -15.93 13.46 -50.02
CA ASP A 713 -15.39 12.11 -49.85
C ASP A 713 -15.98 11.37 -48.64
N VAL A 714 -16.63 12.07 -47.72
CA VAL A 714 -17.32 11.48 -46.57
C VAL A 714 -18.35 10.43 -47.04
N LYS A 715 -19.00 10.62 -48.19
CA LYS A 715 -19.97 9.66 -48.76
C LYS A 715 -19.33 8.29 -49.12
N ARG A 716 -18.02 8.25 -49.35
CA ARG A 716 -17.27 7.05 -49.74
C ARG A 716 -16.79 6.21 -48.54
N VAL A 717 -16.88 6.73 -47.33
CA VAL A 717 -16.41 6.07 -46.09
C VAL A 717 -17.01 4.68 -45.92
N GLY A 718 -18.33 4.53 -46.12
CA GLY A 718 -19.01 3.25 -45.96
C GLY A 718 -18.47 2.16 -46.89
N GLY A 719 -18.12 2.51 -48.13
CA GLY A 719 -17.48 1.58 -49.08
C GLY A 719 -16.08 1.17 -48.60
N TYR A 720 -15.28 2.14 -48.16
CA TYR A 720 -13.93 1.87 -47.63
C TYR A 720 -13.95 0.95 -46.41
N LEU A 721 -14.89 1.14 -45.46
CA LEU A 721 -15.01 0.26 -44.29
C LEU A 721 -15.44 -1.17 -44.68
N LYS A 722 -16.24 -1.35 -45.74
CA LYS A 722 -16.72 -2.66 -46.18
C LYS A 722 -15.67 -3.47 -46.96
N SER A 723 -14.84 -2.84 -47.80
CA SER A 723 -13.91 -3.55 -48.69
C SER A 723 -12.45 -3.08 -48.64
N GLY A 724 -12.17 -1.87 -48.18
CA GLY A 724 -10.84 -1.26 -48.22
C GLY A 724 -9.94 -1.56 -47.01
N ILE A 725 -10.44 -2.30 -46.01
CA ILE A 725 -9.70 -2.64 -44.79
C ILE A 725 -9.30 -4.12 -44.83
N PRO A 726 -8.00 -4.43 -44.67
CA PRO A 726 -7.52 -5.81 -44.62
C PRO A 726 -8.16 -6.61 -43.48
N GLN A 727 -8.31 -7.93 -43.68
CA GLN A 727 -8.69 -8.84 -42.60
C GLN A 727 -7.67 -8.79 -41.46
N ARG A 728 -8.13 -9.06 -40.23
CA ARG A 728 -7.34 -9.07 -38.99
C ARG A 728 -6.86 -7.69 -38.55
N SER A 729 -7.68 -6.67 -38.80
CA SER A 729 -7.35 -5.27 -38.49
C SER A 729 -8.22 -4.70 -37.37
N ILE A 730 -7.59 -3.99 -36.44
CA ILE A 730 -8.27 -3.07 -35.52
C ILE A 730 -8.54 -1.77 -36.29
N VAL A 731 -9.79 -1.30 -36.21
CA VAL A 731 -10.24 -0.09 -36.91
C VAL A 731 -10.62 0.97 -35.89
N LEU A 732 -9.92 2.10 -35.94
CA LEU A 732 -10.15 3.25 -35.09
C LEU A 732 -10.72 4.38 -35.93
N LEU A 733 -11.80 5.00 -35.46
CA LEU A 733 -12.46 6.09 -36.17
C LEU A 733 -12.72 7.25 -35.22
N SER A 734 -12.49 8.46 -35.70
CA SER A 734 -12.78 9.72 -35.01
C SER A 734 -13.33 10.74 -36.00
N THR A 735 -14.21 11.62 -35.53
CA THR A 735 -14.77 12.73 -36.32
C THR A 735 -14.34 14.08 -35.76
N ARG A 736 -14.34 15.08 -36.63
CA ARG A 736 -14.12 16.47 -36.24
C ARG A 736 -15.07 17.40 -36.98
N GLY A 737 -15.67 18.33 -36.22
CA GLY A 737 -16.61 19.33 -36.74
C GLY A 737 -17.99 18.76 -37.07
N ASP A 738 -18.81 19.56 -37.77
CA ASP A 738 -20.15 19.17 -38.20
C ASP A 738 -20.04 18.26 -39.44
N VAL A 739 -20.09 16.94 -39.22
CA VAL A 739 -20.04 15.93 -40.28
C VAL A 739 -21.44 15.36 -40.53
N ALA A 740 -21.92 15.51 -41.76
CA ALA A 740 -23.13 14.81 -42.21
C ALA A 740 -22.81 13.32 -42.33
N ILE A 741 -23.38 12.51 -41.42
CA ILE A 741 -23.09 11.08 -41.36
C ILE A 741 -23.80 10.37 -42.52
N PRO A 742 -23.09 9.66 -43.40
CA PRO A 742 -23.72 8.93 -44.51
C PRO A 742 -24.63 7.81 -44.01
N ASN A 743 -25.79 7.62 -44.66
CA ASN A 743 -26.72 6.54 -44.33
C ASN A 743 -26.08 5.14 -44.40
N ASN A 744 -25.14 4.93 -45.34
CA ASN A 744 -24.41 3.67 -45.52
C ASN A 744 -23.34 3.42 -44.44
N LEU A 745 -22.99 4.42 -43.62
CA LEU A 745 -21.98 4.27 -42.56
C LEU A 745 -22.49 3.32 -41.47
N SER A 746 -23.75 3.47 -41.07
CA SER A 746 -24.38 2.61 -40.06
C SER A 746 -24.31 1.13 -40.44
N GLU A 747 -24.66 0.81 -41.69
CA GLU A 747 -24.51 -0.56 -42.20
C GLU A 747 -23.06 -1.01 -42.25
N ALA A 748 -22.14 -0.15 -42.69
CA ALA A 748 -20.73 -0.52 -42.80
C ALA A 748 -20.10 -0.90 -41.45
N LEU A 749 -20.53 -0.29 -40.35
CA LEU A 749 -20.07 -0.63 -39.00
C LEU A 749 -20.44 -2.07 -38.58
N THR A 750 -21.49 -2.66 -39.14
CA THR A 750 -21.84 -4.07 -38.87
C THR A 750 -20.77 -5.04 -39.36
N SER A 751 -20.11 -4.71 -40.47
CA SER A 751 -18.97 -5.47 -41.00
C SER A 751 -17.70 -5.34 -40.16
N LEU A 752 -17.70 -4.46 -39.17
CA LEU A 752 -16.63 -4.23 -38.20
C LEU A 752 -17.04 -4.66 -36.77
N GLY A 753 -18.15 -5.40 -36.66
CA GLY A 753 -18.57 -6.13 -35.48
C GLY A 753 -19.65 -5.46 -34.61
N THR A 754 -20.27 -4.34 -35.03
CA THR A 754 -21.51 -3.88 -34.36
C THR A 754 -22.64 -4.88 -34.57
N ALA A 755 -23.40 -5.21 -33.52
CA ALA A 755 -24.45 -6.23 -33.58
C ALA A 755 -25.60 -5.90 -34.56
N LYS A 756 -25.95 -4.62 -34.68
CA LYS A 756 -26.96 -4.10 -35.61
C LYS A 756 -26.54 -2.71 -36.11
N PRO A 757 -27.07 -2.23 -37.25
CA PRO A 757 -26.82 -0.87 -37.72
C PRO A 757 -27.16 0.14 -36.61
N PRO A 758 -26.18 0.90 -36.10
CA PRO A 758 -26.43 1.88 -35.05
C PRO A 758 -27.16 3.11 -35.60
N TYR A 759 -28.04 3.70 -34.79
CA TYR A 759 -28.57 5.01 -35.12
C TYR A 759 -27.48 6.07 -34.92
N LEU A 760 -27.11 6.76 -36.00
CA LEU A 760 -26.09 7.81 -36.00
C LEU A 760 -26.77 9.17 -36.19
N GLN A 761 -26.61 10.07 -35.23
CA GLN A 761 -27.14 11.42 -35.35
C GLN A 761 -26.29 12.25 -36.31
N ASN A 762 -26.94 13.01 -37.20
CA ASN A 762 -26.25 13.98 -38.04
C ASN A 762 -25.63 15.09 -37.19
N ASN A 763 -24.42 15.52 -37.57
CA ASN A 763 -23.66 16.59 -36.91
C ASN A 763 -23.25 16.30 -35.44
N GLY A 764 -23.41 15.05 -34.97
CA GLY A 764 -22.83 14.57 -33.72
C GLY A 764 -21.39 14.10 -33.89
N CYS A 765 -20.60 14.08 -32.81
CA CYS A 765 -19.28 13.46 -32.86
C CYS A 765 -19.39 11.94 -32.72
N LEU A 766 -18.56 11.24 -33.47
CA LEU A 766 -18.44 9.79 -33.50
C LEU A 766 -17.01 9.40 -33.12
N ALA A 767 -16.90 8.35 -32.31
CA ALA A 767 -15.67 7.58 -32.18
C ALA A 767 -16.01 6.10 -32.15
N PHE A 768 -15.24 5.29 -32.86
CA PHE A 768 -15.50 3.86 -32.97
C PHE A 768 -14.21 3.07 -32.85
N LEU A 769 -14.28 2.00 -32.05
CA LEU A 769 -13.28 0.94 -32.02
C LEU A 769 -13.95 -0.31 -32.58
N GLY A 770 -13.52 -0.75 -33.75
CA GLY A 770 -14.02 -1.91 -34.45
C GLY A 770 -12.93 -2.91 -34.77
N PHE A 771 -13.34 -4.08 -35.24
CA PHE A 771 -12.42 -5.12 -35.71
C PHE A 771 -12.93 -5.70 -37.02
N ARG A 772 -12.03 -5.83 -37.99
CA ARG A 772 -12.30 -6.51 -39.25
C ARG A 772 -11.74 -7.92 -39.17
N GLY A 773 -12.63 -8.91 -39.07
CA GLY A 773 -12.29 -10.33 -39.01
C GLY A 773 -13.52 -11.19 -38.74
N ASP A 774 -13.32 -12.51 -38.68
CA ASP A 774 -14.40 -13.48 -38.46
C ASP A 774 -14.83 -13.55 -36.98
N PHE A 775 -13.94 -13.16 -36.07
CA PHE A 775 -14.21 -13.03 -34.65
C PHE A 775 -14.78 -11.65 -34.32
N LYS A 776 -15.70 -11.58 -33.34
CA LYS A 776 -16.27 -10.32 -32.83
C LYS A 776 -15.77 -10.05 -31.41
N PRO A 777 -14.68 -9.27 -31.22
CA PRO A 777 -14.17 -8.94 -29.91
C PRO A 777 -15.17 -8.19 -29.03
N SER A 778 -15.17 -8.51 -27.73
CA SER A 778 -16.02 -7.84 -26.73
C SER A 778 -15.66 -6.38 -26.46
N TRP A 779 -14.47 -5.93 -26.87
CA TRP A 779 -14.02 -4.54 -26.70
C TRP A 779 -14.53 -3.59 -27.78
N ILE A 780 -15.16 -4.10 -28.85
CA ILE A 780 -15.76 -3.27 -29.90
C ILE A 780 -16.76 -2.32 -29.25
N LYS A 781 -16.63 -1.03 -29.56
CA LYS A 781 -17.48 -0.01 -28.95
C LYS A 781 -17.64 1.21 -29.84
N LEU A 782 -18.88 1.69 -29.89
CA LEU A 782 -19.28 2.93 -30.52
C LEU A 782 -19.56 3.99 -29.46
N PHE A 783 -19.07 5.20 -29.70
CA PHE A 783 -19.30 6.38 -28.87
C PHE A 783 -19.90 7.47 -29.74
N THR A 784 -21.00 8.06 -29.29
CA THR A 784 -21.73 9.13 -29.97
C THR A 784 -22.00 10.28 -29.01
N SER A 785 -22.02 11.50 -29.52
CA SER A 785 -22.48 12.68 -28.81
C SER A 785 -23.62 13.38 -29.55
N PRO A 786 -24.46 14.18 -28.85
CA PRO A 786 -25.42 15.07 -29.50
C PRO A 786 -24.75 16.08 -30.44
N ALA A 787 -25.54 16.65 -31.35
CA ALA A 787 -25.05 17.61 -32.35
C ALA A 787 -24.27 18.78 -31.72
N GLY A 788 -23.11 19.10 -32.30
CA GLY A 788 -22.25 20.22 -31.87
C GLY A 788 -21.47 20.01 -30.56
N HIS A 789 -21.59 18.85 -29.89
CA HIS A 789 -20.81 18.48 -28.71
C HIS A 789 -19.69 17.50 -29.07
N GLY A 790 -18.51 17.67 -28.46
CA GLY A 790 -17.39 16.75 -28.57
C GLY A 790 -17.58 15.47 -27.75
N LEU A 791 -16.69 14.50 -27.95
CA LEU A 791 -16.56 13.33 -27.09
C LEU A 791 -15.45 13.55 -26.07
N VAL A 792 -15.69 13.11 -24.83
CA VAL A 792 -14.62 12.99 -23.83
C VAL A 792 -13.55 12.04 -24.37
N GLN A 793 -12.29 12.36 -24.16
CA GLN A 793 -11.17 11.52 -24.59
C GLN A 793 -11.39 10.05 -24.17
N ILE A 794 -11.48 9.20 -25.18
CA ILE A 794 -11.60 7.76 -25.03
C ILE A 794 -10.19 7.21 -24.90
N GLU A 795 -9.97 6.39 -23.88
CA GLU A 795 -8.71 5.66 -23.67
C GLU A 795 -9.07 4.19 -23.50
N LYS A 796 -8.42 3.32 -24.26
CA LYS A 796 -8.65 1.87 -24.28
C LYS A 796 -7.34 1.11 -24.46
N TYR A 797 -7.25 -0.04 -23.80
CA TYR A 797 -6.19 -1.02 -23.98
C TYR A 797 -6.78 -2.21 -24.72
N ILE A 798 -6.36 -2.41 -25.96
CA ILE A 798 -6.88 -3.46 -26.85
C ILE A 798 -5.90 -4.64 -26.84
N PRO A 799 -6.32 -5.87 -26.50
CA PRO A 799 -5.42 -7.02 -26.56
C PRO A 799 -4.95 -7.24 -28.00
N LEU A 800 -3.70 -7.66 -28.17
CA LEU A 800 -3.07 -7.98 -29.46
C LEU A 800 -2.74 -9.48 -29.52
N GLN A 801 -2.40 -9.96 -30.73
CA GLN A 801 -1.79 -11.29 -30.94
C GLN A 801 -2.66 -12.46 -30.48
N LEU A 802 -3.98 -12.28 -30.49
CA LEU A 802 -4.90 -13.35 -30.10
C LEU A 802 -5.05 -14.38 -31.23
N GLU A 803 -5.12 -15.66 -30.87
CA GLU A 803 -5.37 -16.75 -31.84
C GLU A 803 -6.74 -16.53 -32.53
N GLU A 804 -7.72 -16.00 -31.79
CA GLU A 804 -9.04 -15.62 -32.28
C GLU A 804 -8.99 -14.51 -33.34
N TYR A 805 -7.89 -13.76 -33.44
CA TYR A 805 -7.69 -12.78 -34.51
C TYR A 805 -7.11 -13.39 -35.78
N GLY A 806 -6.89 -14.71 -35.83
CA GLY A 806 -6.22 -15.37 -36.94
C GLY A 806 -4.73 -15.02 -37.03
N CYS A 807 -4.12 -14.66 -35.89
CA CYS A 807 -2.68 -14.48 -35.78
C CYS A 807 -2.01 -15.86 -35.70
N ALA A 808 -0.99 -16.10 -36.53
CA ALA A 808 -0.10 -17.24 -36.32
C ALA A 808 0.50 -17.14 -34.91
N ARG A 809 0.81 -18.27 -34.24
CA ARG A 809 1.48 -18.32 -32.92
C ARG A 809 2.87 -17.65 -32.97
N ALA A 810 2.90 -16.33 -33.11
CA ALA A 810 4.07 -15.52 -33.08
C ALA A 810 4.37 -15.29 -31.60
N ILE A 811 5.32 -16.09 -31.09
CA ILE A 811 5.81 -16.11 -29.72
C ILE A 811 4.86 -16.89 -28.79
N LYS A 812 5.29 -18.10 -28.37
CA LYS A 812 4.75 -18.73 -27.15
C LYS A 812 5.00 -17.76 -26.00
N SER A 813 4.03 -16.90 -25.70
CA SER A 813 4.13 -15.97 -24.57
C SER A 813 4.49 -16.78 -23.34
N ARG A 814 5.59 -16.41 -22.68
CA ARG A 814 6.14 -17.15 -21.55
C ARG A 814 5.13 -17.08 -20.39
N ARG A 815 4.33 -18.13 -20.25
CA ARG A 815 3.28 -18.25 -19.21
C ARG A 815 3.92 -18.51 -17.85
N LYS A 816 4.23 -17.43 -17.13
CA LYS A 816 4.80 -17.47 -15.78
C LYS A 816 3.92 -18.25 -14.80
N ASP A 817 2.59 -18.16 -14.96
CA ASP A 817 1.61 -18.98 -14.25
C ASP A 817 1.86 -20.48 -14.43
N LEU A 818 2.03 -20.94 -15.68
CA LEU A 818 2.35 -22.34 -15.98
C LEU A 818 3.74 -22.74 -15.49
N GLU A 819 4.73 -21.84 -15.56
CA GLU A 819 6.07 -22.10 -15.00
C GLU A 819 6.04 -22.25 -13.49
N LEU A 820 5.34 -21.35 -12.80
CA LEU A 820 5.15 -21.43 -11.37
C LEU A 820 4.30 -22.65 -11.01
N LEU A 821 3.32 -23.05 -11.83
CA LEU A 821 2.54 -24.27 -11.66
C LEU A 821 3.45 -25.48 -11.76
N LYS A 822 4.24 -25.58 -12.83
CA LYS A 822 5.27 -26.61 -12.99
C LYS A 822 6.24 -26.63 -11.83
N LYS A 823 6.69 -25.48 -11.34
CA LYS A 823 7.55 -25.40 -10.15
C LYS A 823 6.83 -25.96 -8.92
N ALA A 824 5.60 -25.53 -8.67
CA ALA A 824 4.77 -26.03 -7.55
C ALA A 824 4.31 -27.49 -7.72
N THR A 825 4.44 -28.09 -8.90
CA THR A 825 4.16 -29.50 -9.17
C THR A 825 5.44 -30.34 -9.30
N ARG A 826 6.63 -29.73 -9.40
CA ARG A 826 7.95 -30.39 -9.51
C ARG A 826 8.85 -30.17 -8.29
N SER A 827 8.44 -29.33 -7.35
CA SER A 827 9.01 -29.28 -6.00
C SER A 827 8.17 -30.23 -5.14
N HIS A 828 8.42 -31.52 -5.08
CA HIS A 828 9.56 -32.33 -5.47
C HIS A 828 9.11 -33.46 -6.40
#